data_AF-A0AB39U8U0-F1
#
_entry.id   AF-A0AB39U8U0-F1
#
_cell.length_a   1.000
_cell.length_b   1.000
_cell.length_c   1.000
_cell.angle_alpha   90.00
_cell.angle_beta   90.00
_cell.angle_gamma   90.00
#
_symmetry.space_group_name_H-M   'P 1'
#
loop_
_entity.id
_entity.type
_entity.pdbx_description
1 polymer ?
#
loop_
_entity_poly.entity_id
_entity_poly.type
_entity_poly.pdbx_seq_one_letter_code
_entity_poly.pdbx_strand_id
1 'polypeptide(L)'
;MIRVAIDGPAGVGKSSTSKALAKHFGFAYLDTGAMYRASAWWCMDQGLDLDSPELDEQQVTETVAALFADSHIDISLDPDNPGIHCDGQDISEAIRSSEVSSRVSKVSGIIPVRHVLIAAQKAYIAGEADEESFSHGAGIVAEGRDITTVVAPHAEVRVLLTAREDVREARRLGQAVQGVGNDDVLARDKADSKVTSFLKASDGVTTVDNSDMDFEQTLQVLIKLVEDAEEARSYEDYASNLEGYDLEDADRDLIASSGTGEAPASQTRQQVGVLAIVGRPNVGKSTLVNRILGRRVAVVEDTPGVTRDRVSYDAEWAGTNFKIVDTGGWETGVEGIDSAVASQAEIAVHLADAVVLVVDGQVGLTASDERIVTMLRASGKPIVLAVNKIDGGDSEYLAAEFWKLGMGEPYSISAMHGRGIGELLDVAMDTLAKTKHTSGLLTPTHLRRVALVGRPNVGKSSLLNQLAQEERAVVNDLAGTTRDPIDEVVNIDDEDWLFIDTAGIKRRMHKVSGADYYSSLRTQAALERSELALVLFDVSQPISDQDLKIMSQAVDAGRAIVLVFNKWDLLDEFGRKRLERLWETEFERVTWAQRVNLSALTGWHTNRLTNAMNTALESWDKRIPTGKLNAFLGKIQAAHPHPLRGGKQPRILFATQASTRPPRFVIFATGFLEHGYRRYIERCLREEFGFEGSPMQISVNIREKHRK
;
A
#
# COMPACT_ATOMS: atom_id res chain seq x y z
N MET A 1 -19.67 16.29 -10.24
CA MET A 1 -18.56 17.26 -10.11
C MET A 1 -17.92 17.17 -8.73
N ILE A 2 -16.61 17.42 -8.62
CA ILE A 2 -15.92 17.65 -7.33
C ILE A 2 -15.95 19.14 -7.00
N ARG A 3 -16.27 19.50 -5.75
CA ARG A 3 -16.23 20.88 -5.25
C ARG A 3 -15.09 21.02 -4.26
N VAL A 4 -14.21 21.98 -4.53
CA VAL A 4 -13.07 22.30 -3.67
C VAL A 4 -13.29 23.70 -3.08
N ALA A 5 -13.42 23.76 -1.76
CA ALA A 5 -13.58 24.99 -1.00
C ALA A 5 -12.30 25.32 -0.24
N ILE A 6 -11.70 26.48 -0.52
CA ILE A 6 -10.45 26.92 0.12
C ILE A 6 -10.66 28.25 0.82
N ASP A 7 -10.56 28.24 2.15
CA ASP A 7 -10.57 29.44 2.98
C ASP A 7 -9.18 29.76 3.54
N GLY A 8 -9.00 30.99 4.00
CA GLY A 8 -7.85 31.36 4.81
C GLY A 8 -7.70 32.87 4.94
N PRO A 9 -6.64 33.36 5.61
CA PRO A 9 -6.37 34.79 5.73
C PRO A 9 -5.62 35.34 4.52
N ALA A 10 -5.40 36.65 4.45
CA ALA A 10 -4.71 37.26 3.30
C ALA A 10 -3.19 36.92 3.30
N GLY A 11 -2.58 36.74 2.13
CA GLY A 11 -1.13 36.52 2.02
C GLY A 11 -0.64 35.07 2.21
N VAL A 12 -1.55 34.10 2.39
CA VAL A 12 -1.20 32.67 2.51
C VAL A 12 -1.04 31.95 1.15
N GLY A 13 -1.33 32.63 0.04
CA GLY A 13 -1.18 32.08 -1.32
C GLY A 13 -2.43 31.41 -1.91
N LYS A 14 -3.61 31.58 -1.31
CA LYS A 14 -4.88 30.94 -1.72
C LYS A 14 -5.17 31.09 -3.22
N SER A 15 -5.17 32.31 -3.76
CA SER A 15 -5.56 32.54 -5.16
C SER A 15 -4.61 31.86 -6.14
N SER A 16 -3.29 31.95 -5.88
CA SER A 16 -2.28 31.30 -6.71
C SER A 16 -2.39 29.77 -6.65
N THR A 17 -2.56 29.20 -5.46
CA THR A 17 -2.62 27.74 -5.30
C THR A 17 -3.94 27.18 -5.82
N SER A 18 -5.07 27.88 -5.58
CA SER A 18 -6.40 27.49 -6.06
C SER A 18 -6.48 27.52 -7.58
N LYS A 19 -5.91 28.56 -8.21
CA LYS A 19 -5.81 28.66 -9.68
C LYS A 19 -4.96 27.53 -10.27
N ALA A 20 -3.81 27.23 -9.67
CA ALA A 20 -2.95 26.14 -10.13
C ALA A 20 -3.61 24.75 -9.94
N LEU A 21 -4.31 24.56 -8.82
CA LEU A 21 -5.09 23.35 -8.55
C LEU A 21 -6.19 23.16 -9.60
N ALA A 22 -6.94 24.22 -9.91
CA ALA A 22 -7.98 24.18 -10.94
C ALA A 22 -7.39 23.79 -12.31
N LYS A 23 -6.25 24.35 -12.71
CA LYS A 23 -5.56 23.97 -13.95
C LYS A 23 -5.12 22.51 -13.97
N HIS A 24 -4.64 22.01 -12.83
CA HIS A 24 -4.15 20.63 -12.72
C HIS A 24 -5.26 19.62 -13.05
N PHE A 25 -6.47 19.84 -12.54
CA PHE A 25 -7.60 18.94 -12.73
C PHE A 25 -8.54 19.33 -13.89
N GLY A 26 -8.31 20.45 -14.55
CA GLY A 26 -9.24 21.00 -15.55
C GLY A 26 -10.57 21.47 -14.94
N PHE A 27 -10.54 21.90 -13.68
CA PHE A 27 -11.71 22.43 -12.98
C PHE A 27 -11.90 23.92 -13.26
N ALA A 28 -13.13 24.39 -13.08
CA ALA A 28 -13.44 25.82 -13.02
C ALA A 28 -12.78 26.47 -11.80
N TYR A 29 -12.48 27.77 -11.90
CA TYR A 29 -11.88 28.57 -10.83
C TYR A 29 -12.75 29.78 -10.51
N LEU A 30 -13.18 29.90 -9.24
CA LEU A 30 -14.00 31.01 -8.76
C LEU A 30 -13.22 31.87 -7.75
N ASP A 31 -12.77 33.06 -8.20
CA ASP A 31 -12.22 34.12 -7.35
C ASP A 31 -13.37 34.91 -6.70
N THR A 32 -13.84 34.44 -5.54
CA THR A 32 -14.93 35.15 -4.83
C THR A 32 -14.50 36.54 -4.37
N GLY A 33 -13.20 36.74 -4.09
CA GLY A 33 -12.64 38.04 -3.72
C GLY A 33 -12.86 39.10 -4.79
N ALA A 34 -12.85 38.69 -6.06
CA ALA A 34 -13.12 39.58 -7.19
C ALA A 34 -14.62 39.96 -7.28
N MET A 35 -15.54 39.09 -6.88
CA MET A 35 -16.98 39.42 -6.76
C MET A 35 -17.24 40.53 -5.75
N TYR A 36 -16.60 40.44 -4.58
CA TYR A 36 -16.70 41.48 -3.54
C TYR A 36 -16.14 42.82 -4.03
N ARG A 37 -15.02 42.80 -4.77
CA ARG A 37 -14.44 44.02 -5.36
C ARG A 37 -15.30 44.60 -6.48
N ALA A 38 -15.84 43.75 -7.35
CA ALA A 38 -16.75 44.18 -8.43
C ALA A 38 -18.03 44.83 -7.86
N SER A 39 -18.56 44.31 -6.75
CA SER A 39 -19.73 44.91 -6.09
C SER A 39 -19.44 46.30 -5.52
N ALA A 40 -18.27 46.48 -4.91
CA ALA A 40 -17.84 47.80 -4.41
C ALA A 40 -17.58 48.78 -5.56
N TRP A 41 -16.92 48.33 -6.63
CA TRP A 41 -16.71 49.11 -7.85
C TRP A 41 -18.05 49.53 -8.48
N TRP A 42 -19.00 48.61 -8.61
CA TRP A 42 -20.31 48.88 -9.18
C TRP A 42 -21.08 49.93 -8.39
N CYS A 43 -21.08 49.86 -7.06
CA CYS A 43 -21.72 50.89 -6.24
C CYS A 43 -21.11 52.28 -6.50
N MET A 44 -19.78 52.35 -6.65
CA MET A 44 -19.09 53.61 -6.98
C MET A 44 -19.41 54.10 -8.39
N ASP A 45 -19.46 53.19 -9.36
CA ASP A 45 -19.78 53.50 -10.76
C ASP A 45 -21.22 54.03 -10.91
N GLN A 46 -22.15 53.49 -10.12
CA GLN A 46 -23.52 53.99 -9.99
C GLN A 46 -23.62 55.28 -9.15
N GLY A 47 -22.50 55.84 -8.71
CA GLY A 47 -22.41 57.14 -8.03
C GLY A 47 -22.75 57.13 -6.54
N LEU A 48 -22.77 55.96 -5.87
CA LEU A 48 -22.98 55.90 -4.43
C LEU A 48 -21.73 56.36 -3.67
N ASP A 49 -21.92 57.26 -2.71
CA ASP A 49 -20.87 57.68 -1.77
C ASP A 49 -20.74 56.68 -0.61
N LEU A 50 -19.86 55.70 -0.79
CA LEU A 50 -19.53 54.69 0.23
C LEU A 50 -18.77 55.26 1.44
N ASP A 51 -18.33 56.52 1.39
CA ASP A 51 -17.67 57.21 2.50
C ASP A 51 -18.64 58.09 3.32
N SER A 52 -19.91 58.16 2.91
CA SER A 52 -20.96 58.87 3.65
C SER A 52 -21.12 58.32 5.08
N PRO A 53 -21.19 59.19 6.11
CA PRO A 53 -21.49 58.78 7.48
C PRO A 53 -22.92 58.23 7.66
N GLU A 54 -23.82 58.51 6.71
CA GLU A 54 -25.19 57.98 6.64
C GLU A 54 -25.34 57.14 5.36
N LEU A 55 -24.57 56.06 5.24
CA LEU A 55 -24.67 55.14 4.11
C LEU A 55 -26.04 54.43 4.10
N ASP A 56 -26.80 54.60 3.02
CA ASP A 56 -28.07 53.90 2.84
C ASP A 56 -27.81 52.42 2.47
N GLU A 57 -27.83 51.55 3.47
CA GLU A 57 -27.64 50.10 3.29
C GLU A 57 -28.68 49.47 2.36
N GLN A 58 -29.91 50.01 2.30
CA GLN A 58 -30.94 49.50 1.42
C GLN A 58 -30.58 49.83 -0.04
N GLN A 59 -30.19 51.08 -0.31
CA GLN A 59 -29.77 51.49 -1.64
C GLN A 59 -28.57 50.68 -2.13
N VAL A 60 -27.55 50.48 -1.28
CA VAL A 60 -26.39 49.63 -1.61
C VAL A 60 -26.81 48.20 -1.92
N THR A 61 -27.74 47.64 -1.14
CA THR A 61 -28.25 46.28 -1.36
C THR A 61 -28.97 46.15 -2.70
N GLU A 62 -29.85 47.10 -3.02
CA GLU A 62 -30.59 47.11 -4.30
C GLU A 62 -29.63 47.24 -5.49
N THR A 63 -28.61 48.10 -5.38
CA THR A 63 -27.58 48.29 -6.42
C THR A 63 -26.75 47.01 -6.64
N VAL A 64 -26.30 46.35 -5.58
CA VAL A 64 -25.57 45.07 -5.70
C VAL A 64 -26.47 43.95 -6.20
N ALA A 65 -27.74 43.91 -5.80
CA ALA A 65 -28.68 42.91 -6.30
C ALA A 65 -28.89 43.06 -7.81
N ALA A 66 -29.03 44.29 -8.33
CA ALA A 66 -29.16 44.56 -9.77
C ALA A 66 -27.96 44.04 -10.56
N LEU A 67 -26.72 44.21 -10.04
CA LEU A 67 -25.49 43.73 -10.70
C LEU A 67 -25.56 42.25 -11.10
N PHE A 68 -26.10 41.41 -10.22
CA PHE A 68 -26.19 39.96 -10.44
C PHE A 68 -27.53 39.53 -11.05
N ALA A 69 -28.64 40.18 -10.71
CA ALA A 69 -29.97 39.78 -11.18
C ALA A 69 -30.24 40.18 -12.63
N ASP A 70 -29.73 41.33 -13.06
CA ASP A 70 -29.91 41.86 -14.41
C ASP A 70 -28.77 41.44 -15.36
N SER A 71 -27.92 40.50 -14.93
CA SER A 71 -26.78 39.96 -15.68
C SER A 71 -25.79 41.02 -16.18
N HIS A 72 -25.62 42.11 -15.42
CA HIS A 72 -24.63 43.14 -15.73
C HIS A 72 -23.20 42.60 -15.60
N ILE A 73 -22.96 41.63 -14.70
CA ILE A 73 -21.64 41.05 -14.45
C ILE A 73 -21.46 39.68 -15.12
N ASP A 74 -20.31 39.51 -15.78
CA ASP A 74 -19.82 38.23 -16.27
C ASP A 74 -18.45 37.92 -15.63
N ILE A 75 -18.34 36.74 -15.04
CA ILE A 75 -17.17 36.30 -14.29
C ILE A 75 -16.64 35.04 -14.97
N SER A 76 -15.44 35.14 -15.53
CA SER A 76 -14.78 34.00 -16.13
C SER A 76 -14.39 32.98 -15.07
N LEU A 77 -14.80 31.74 -15.29
CA LEU A 77 -14.40 30.58 -14.49
C LEU A 77 -13.17 29.87 -15.06
N ASP A 78 -12.62 30.37 -16.17
CA ASP A 78 -11.42 29.83 -16.79
C ASP A 78 -10.17 30.17 -15.95
N PRO A 79 -9.45 29.19 -15.39
CA PRO A 79 -8.24 29.44 -14.64
C PRO A 79 -7.09 29.95 -15.52
N ASP A 80 -7.11 29.86 -16.84
CA ASP A 80 -6.15 30.52 -17.70
C ASP A 80 -6.47 32.00 -17.90
N ASN A 81 -7.75 32.37 -17.90
CA ASN A 81 -8.23 33.73 -18.13
C ASN A 81 -9.28 34.20 -17.10
N PRO A 82 -8.90 34.49 -15.82
CA PRO A 82 -9.83 34.85 -14.75
C PRO A 82 -10.24 36.34 -14.80
N GLY A 83 -10.88 36.74 -15.91
CA GLY A 83 -11.38 38.10 -16.14
C GLY A 83 -12.78 38.34 -15.57
N ILE A 84 -13.10 39.62 -15.32
CA ILE A 84 -14.44 40.08 -14.94
C ILE A 84 -14.86 41.19 -15.88
N HIS A 85 -16.06 41.05 -16.45
CA HIS A 85 -16.67 42.04 -17.32
C HIS A 85 -17.95 42.58 -16.70
N CYS A 86 -18.19 43.87 -16.88
CA CYS A 86 -19.46 44.51 -16.56
C CYS A 86 -20.01 45.15 -17.83
N ASP A 87 -21.23 44.79 -18.25
CA ASP A 87 -21.84 45.24 -19.50
C ASP A 87 -20.93 45.12 -20.74
N GLY A 88 -20.12 44.05 -20.77
CA GLY A 88 -19.15 43.78 -21.85
C GLY A 88 -17.83 44.54 -21.75
N GLN A 89 -17.62 45.39 -20.75
CA GLN A 89 -16.36 46.07 -20.47
C GLN A 89 -15.52 45.27 -19.47
N ASP A 90 -14.24 45.01 -19.77
CA ASP A 90 -13.31 44.39 -18.82
C ASP A 90 -12.99 45.37 -17.68
N ILE A 91 -13.34 44.98 -16.44
CA ILE A 91 -13.11 45.76 -15.22
C ILE A 91 -12.03 45.13 -14.33
N SER A 92 -11.32 44.10 -14.81
CA SER A 92 -10.37 43.31 -14.03
C SER A 92 -9.27 44.13 -13.36
N GLU A 93 -8.74 45.16 -14.04
CA GLU A 93 -7.75 46.07 -13.43
C GLU A 93 -8.41 47.08 -12.49
N ALA A 94 -9.55 47.64 -12.87
CA ALA A 94 -10.26 48.67 -12.11
C ALA A 94 -10.67 48.19 -10.71
N ILE A 95 -11.18 46.96 -10.60
CA ILE A 95 -11.58 46.37 -9.32
C ILE A 95 -10.40 46.10 -8.38
N ARG A 96 -9.16 46.08 -8.88
CA ARG A 96 -7.94 45.87 -8.08
C ARG A 96 -7.29 47.17 -7.62
N SER A 97 -7.87 48.32 -7.96
CA SER A 97 -7.40 49.62 -7.48
C SER A 97 -7.43 49.71 -5.93
N SER A 98 -6.53 50.51 -5.37
CA SER A 98 -6.52 50.81 -3.93
C SER A 98 -7.83 51.46 -3.49
N GLU A 99 -8.39 52.31 -4.37
CA GLU A 99 -9.66 52.98 -4.16
C GLU A 99 -10.80 51.98 -3.91
N VAL A 100 -11.01 51.01 -4.81
CA VAL A 100 -12.02 49.96 -4.64
C VAL A 100 -11.71 49.10 -3.42
N SER A 101 -10.45 48.70 -3.25
CA SER A 101 -10.01 47.80 -2.18
C SER A 101 -10.31 48.34 -0.79
N SER A 102 -10.20 49.65 -0.59
CA SER A 102 -10.46 50.33 0.69
C SER A 102 -11.95 50.34 1.10
N ARG A 103 -12.87 50.15 0.15
CA ARG A 103 -14.33 50.24 0.36
C ARG A 103 -15.05 48.89 0.36
N VAL A 104 -14.35 47.80 0.00
CA VAL A 104 -14.93 46.43 -0.04
C VAL A 104 -15.59 46.07 1.29
N SER A 105 -14.91 46.24 2.42
CA SER A 105 -15.44 45.84 3.73
C SER A 105 -16.66 46.67 4.17
N LYS A 106 -16.87 47.87 3.60
CA LYS A 106 -18.07 48.68 3.86
C LYS A 106 -19.29 48.09 3.16
N VAL A 107 -19.13 47.66 1.91
CA VAL A 107 -20.19 47.04 1.12
C VAL A 107 -20.46 45.61 1.60
N SER A 108 -19.41 44.79 1.75
CA SER A 108 -19.54 43.39 2.16
C SER A 108 -19.92 43.21 3.64
N GLY A 109 -19.77 44.25 4.45
CA GLY A 109 -20.20 44.28 5.85
C GLY A 109 -21.73 44.36 6.02
N ILE A 110 -22.45 44.82 4.99
CA ILE A 110 -23.91 44.92 4.98
C ILE A 110 -24.49 43.50 4.84
N ILE A 111 -25.27 43.06 5.82
CA ILE A 111 -25.77 41.68 5.90
C ILE A 111 -26.62 41.30 4.67
N PRO A 112 -27.59 42.13 4.21
CA PRO A 112 -28.34 41.83 2.99
C PRO A 112 -27.46 41.67 1.74
N VAL A 113 -26.45 42.54 1.54
CA VAL A 113 -25.47 42.43 0.43
C VAL A 113 -24.73 41.09 0.49
N ARG A 114 -24.31 40.69 1.69
CA ARG A 114 -23.63 39.41 1.91
C ARG A 114 -24.51 38.22 1.51
N HIS A 115 -25.82 38.27 1.77
CA HIS A 115 -26.75 37.23 1.31
C HIS A 115 -26.83 37.15 -0.22
N VAL A 116 -26.88 38.29 -0.91
CA VAL A 116 -26.85 38.35 -2.39
C VAL A 116 -25.58 37.71 -2.92
N LEU A 117 -24.42 38.05 -2.35
CA LEU A 117 -23.14 37.51 -2.77
C LEU A 117 -22.99 36.01 -2.53
N ILE A 118 -23.46 35.51 -1.38
CA ILE A 118 -23.49 34.07 -1.10
C ILE A 118 -24.40 33.34 -2.11
N ALA A 119 -25.56 33.92 -2.44
CA ALA A 119 -26.47 33.33 -3.42
C ALA A 119 -25.83 33.26 -4.81
N ALA A 120 -25.17 34.34 -5.24
CA ALA A 120 -24.44 34.38 -6.51
C ALA A 120 -23.30 33.34 -6.56
N GLN A 121 -22.49 33.25 -5.51
CA GLN A 121 -21.41 32.25 -5.42
C GLN A 121 -21.94 30.82 -5.52
N LYS A 122 -23.05 30.51 -4.83
CA LYS A 122 -23.72 29.20 -4.93
C LYS A 122 -24.24 28.92 -6.35
N ALA A 123 -24.74 29.93 -7.06
CA ALA A 123 -25.20 29.79 -8.43
C ALA A 123 -24.07 29.43 -9.39
N TYR A 124 -22.91 30.11 -9.31
CA TYR A 124 -21.73 29.76 -10.11
C TYR A 124 -21.24 28.33 -9.83
N ILE A 125 -21.13 27.95 -8.55
CA ILE A 125 -20.73 26.59 -8.16
C ILE A 125 -21.71 25.53 -8.70
N ALA A 126 -23.01 25.79 -8.62
CA ALA A 126 -24.03 24.86 -9.10
C ALA A 126 -24.07 24.76 -10.64
N GLY A 127 -23.80 25.86 -11.35
CA GLY A 127 -23.78 25.90 -12.82
C GLY A 127 -22.71 25.00 -13.42
N GLU A 128 -21.58 24.81 -12.74
CA GLU A 128 -20.50 23.92 -13.17
C GLU A 128 -20.83 22.43 -13.10
N ALA A 129 -22.05 22.06 -12.68
CA ALA A 129 -22.54 20.69 -12.81
C ALA A 129 -23.00 20.36 -14.25
N ASP A 130 -23.25 21.38 -15.09
CA ASP A 130 -23.76 21.21 -16.46
C ASP A 130 -22.65 20.71 -17.42
N GLU A 131 -23.01 19.92 -18.43
CA GLU A 131 -22.08 19.49 -19.48
C GLU A 131 -21.65 20.67 -20.38
N GLU A 132 -22.47 21.73 -20.49
CA GLU A 132 -22.14 22.94 -21.24
C GLU A 132 -21.28 23.95 -20.44
N SER A 133 -21.00 23.65 -19.17
CA SER A 133 -20.15 24.49 -18.31
C SER A 133 -18.67 24.45 -18.69
N PHE A 134 -17.84 25.32 -18.10
CA PHE A 134 -16.41 25.37 -18.40
C PHE A 134 -15.72 24.02 -18.12
N SER A 135 -16.03 23.41 -16.97
CA SER A 135 -15.43 22.15 -16.56
C SER A 135 -16.16 20.92 -17.09
N HIS A 136 -17.23 21.08 -17.89
CA HIS A 136 -18.07 19.98 -18.38
C HIS A 136 -18.55 19.03 -17.27
N GLY A 137 -18.87 19.56 -16.09
CA GLY A 137 -19.29 18.75 -14.95
C GLY A 137 -18.15 18.12 -14.13
N ALA A 138 -16.89 18.39 -14.46
CA ALA A 138 -15.73 17.83 -13.76
C ALA A 138 -15.61 18.36 -12.34
N GLY A 139 -15.57 19.69 -12.15
CA GLY A 139 -15.38 20.27 -10.84
C GLY A 139 -15.11 21.77 -10.82
N ILE A 140 -15.12 22.33 -9.61
CA ILE A 140 -14.85 23.76 -9.38
C ILE A 140 -14.01 23.96 -8.11
N VAL A 141 -13.05 24.87 -8.18
CA VAL A 141 -12.27 25.37 -7.06
C VAL A 141 -12.71 26.79 -6.72
N ALA A 142 -13.31 26.96 -5.54
CA ALA A 142 -13.74 28.26 -5.03
C ALA A 142 -12.90 28.67 -3.83
N GLU A 143 -12.34 29.89 -3.88
CA GLU A 143 -11.52 30.42 -2.79
C GLU A 143 -12.15 31.64 -2.11
N GLY A 144 -11.93 31.79 -0.79
CA GLY A 144 -12.48 32.91 -0.04
C GLY A 144 -12.14 32.92 1.45
N ARG A 145 -13.12 33.34 2.26
CA ARG A 145 -13.04 33.42 3.73
C ARG A 145 -14.15 32.65 4.44
N ASP A 146 -15.15 32.18 3.71
CA ASP A 146 -16.35 31.52 4.24
C ASP A 146 -16.90 30.48 3.26
N ILE A 147 -16.07 30.02 2.32
CA ILE A 147 -16.47 29.04 1.32
C ILE A 147 -16.73 27.69 1.98
N THR A 148 -15.84 27.29 2.89
CA THR A 148 -15.89 25.97 3.55
C THR A 148 -17.06 25.82 4.53
N THR A 149 -17.64 26.94 4.99
CA THR A 149 -18.65 26.94 6.06
C THR A 149 -20.02 27.44 5.61
N VAL A 150 -20.09 28.41 4.71
CA VAL A 150 -21.36 29.08 4.34
C VAL A 150 -21.76 28.81 2.89
N VAL A 151 -20.81 28.92 1.97
CA VAL A 151 -21.07 28.83 0.53
C VAL A 151 -21.15 27.38 0.08
N ALA A 152 -20.15 26.56 0.44
CA ALA A 152 -20.04 25.16 0.08
C ALA A 152 -19.71 24.29 1.31
N PRO A 153 -20.60 24.24 2.34
CA PRO A 153 -20.38 23.44 3.54
C PRO A 153 -20.32 21.93 3.30
N HIS A 154 -20.80 21.48 2.14
CA HIS A 154 -20.81 20.08 1.70
C HIS A 154 -19.87 19.83 0.51
N ALA A 155 -18.90 20.71 0.28
CA ALA A 155 -17.84 20.45 -0.68
C ALA A 155 -17.08 19.17 -0.31
N GLU A 156 -16.72 18.36 -1.32
CA GLU A 156 -15.98 17.12 -1.15
C GLU A 156 -14.60 17.39 -0.55
N VAL A 157 -13.98 18.53 -0.90
CA VAL A 157 -12.73 18.99 -0.32
C VAL A 157 -12.94 20.35 0.33
N ARG A 158 -12.68 20.45 1.64
CA ARG A 158 -12.78 21.70 2.42
C ARG A 158 -11.47 21.96 3.14
N VAL A 159 -10.82 23.07 2.79
CA VAL A 159 -9.47 23.39 3.27
C VAL A 159 -9.43 24.76 3.91
N LEU A 160 -8.75 24.85 5.05
CA LEU A 160 -8.30 26.11 5.62
C LEU A 160 -6.78 26.24 5.42
N LEU A 161 -6.37 27.10 4.49
CA LEU A 161 -4.96 27.39 4.22
C LEU A 161 -4.47 28.47 5.19
N THR A 162 -3.40 28.18 5.92
CA THR A 162 -2.85 29.05 6.97
C THR A 162 -1.34 29.22 6.82
N ALA A 163 -0.81 30.30 7.38
CA ALA A 163 0.62 30.54 7.53
C ALA A 163 0.88 31.49 8.70
N ARG A 164 2.08 31.44 9.27
CA ARG A 164 2.56 32.40 10.28
C ARG A 164 2.55 33.83 9.71
N GLU A 165 2.31 34.80 10.58
CA GLU A 165 2.13 36.21 10.20
C GLU A 165 3.37 36.80 9.49
N ASP A 166 4.56 36.49 10.00
CA ASP A 166 5.85 36.90 9.41
C ASP A 166 6.04 36.38 7.97
N VAL A 167 5.66 35.13 7.72
CA VAL A 167 5.71 34.52 6.37
C VAL A 167 4.73 35.20 5.41
N ARG A 168 3.53 35.56 5.90
CA ARG A 168 2.49 36.23 5.10
C ARG A 168 2.90 37.64 4.69
N GLU A 169 3.51 38.39 5.61
CA GLU A 169 4.06 39.72 5.35
C GLU A 169 5.20 39.65 4.31
N ALA A 170 6.13 38.71 4.49
CA ALA A 170 7.25 38.53 3.55
C ALA A 170 6.80 38.18 2.13
N ARG A 171 5.80 37.29 1.99
CA ARG A 171 5.22 36.91 0.68
C ARG A 171 4.57 38.10 -0.05
N ARG A 172 4.01 39.06 0.68
CA ARG A 172 3.42 40.28 0.09
C ARG A 172 4.46 41.33 -0.26
N LEU A 173 5.48 41.52 0.59
CA LEU A 173 6.63 42.37 0.29
C LEU A 173 7.36 41.91 -0.98
N GLY A 174 7.51 40.60 -1.19
CA GLY A 174 8.08 40.04 -2.41
C GLY A 174 7.22 40.18 -3.67
N GLN A 175 5.89 40.37 -3.53
CA GLN A 175 4.95 40.63 -4.63
C GLN A 175 4.80 42.12 -4.96
N ALA A 176 5.37 43.02 -4.14
CA ALA A 176 5.32 44.45 -4.35
C ALA A 176 6.36 44.92 -5.37
N VAL A 177 6.17 44.53 -6.64
CA VAL A 177 6.77 45.23 -7.79
C VAL A 177 5.62 45.87 -8.58
N GLN A 178 5.66 47.20 -8.63
CA GLN A 178 4.75 48.16 -9.27
C GLN A 178 3.36 48.37 -8.61
N GLY A 179 3.28 49.39 -7.74
CA GLY A 179 2.13 50.30 -7.73
C GLY A 179 0.99 50.07 -6.72
N VAL A 180 1.02 49.01 -5.91
CA VAL A 180 -0.03 48.77 -4.90
C VAL A 180 0.46 49.28 -3.54
N GLY A 181 -0.32 50.19 -2.94
CA GLY A 181 0.01 50.84 -1.68
C GLY A 181 0.21 49.85 -0.51
N ASN A 182 0.94 50.32 0.50
CA ASN A 182 1.21 49.60 1.74
C ASN A 182 -0.07 49.53 2.58
N ASP A 183 -1.03 48.69 2.17
CA ASP A 183 -2.28 48.46 2.90
C ASP A 183 -2.01 47.64 4.17
N ASP A 184 -2.58 48.05 5.30
CA ASP A 184 -2.53 47.32 6.57
C ASP A 184 -3.41 46.06 6.50
N VAL A 185 -2.85 44.99 5.93
CA VAL A 185 -3.49 43.69 5.73
C VAL A 185 -3.99 43.08 7.05
N LEU A 186 -3.25 43.31 8.14
CA LEU A 186 -3.62 42.84 9.48
C LEU A 186 -4.86 43.58 10.01
N ALA A 187 -4.95 44.89 9.79
CA ALA A 187 -6.16 45.65 10.13
C ALA A 187 -7.38 45.16 9.33
N ARG A 188 -7.21 44.82 8.05
CA ARG A 188 -8.28 44.28 7.20
C ARG A 188 -8.72 42.87 7.62
N ASP A 189 -7.79 41.96 7.86
CA ASP A 189 -8.11 40.62 8.37
C ASP A 189 -8.77 40.69 9.76
N LYS A 190 -8.37 41.66 10.60
CA LYS A 190 -9.01 41.93 11.90
C LYS A 190 -10.42 42.52 11.77
N ALA A 191 -10.71 43.28 10.71
CA ALA A 191 -12.05 43.76 10.40
C ALA A 191 -12.93 42.61 9.86
N ASP A 192 -12.41 41.84 8.90
CA ASP A 192 -13.14 40.75 8.24
C ASP A 192 -13.42 39.57 9.21
N SER A 193 -12.50 39.29 10.14
CA SER A 193 -12.65 38.21 11.14
C SER A 193 -13.72 38.48 12.21
N LYS A 194 -14.25 39.71 12.31
CA LYS A 194 -15.41 40.00 13.17
C LYS A 194 -16.71 39.43 12.60
N VAL A 195 -16.76 39.20 11.29
CA VAL A 195 -17.96 38.80 10.54
C VAL A 195 -17.83 37.37 9.99
N THR A 196 -16.61 36.86 9.84
CA THR A 196 -16.32 35.53 9.25
C THR A 196 -15.29 34.74 10.06
N SER A 197 -15.48 33.42 10.18
CA SER A 197 -14.58 32.53 10.92
C SER A 197 -13.62 31.81 9.97
N PHE A 198 -12.49 32.46 9.64
CA PHE A 198 -11.43 31.90 8.78
C PHE A 198 -10.06 31.79 9.44
N LEU A 199 -10.00 31.93 10.78
CA LEU A 199 -8.75 31.80 11.55
C LEU A 199 -8.64 30.43 12.23
N LYS A 200 -9.71 29.66 12.26
CA LYS A 200 -9.77 28.31 12.82
C LYS A 200 -10.64 27.43 11.95
N ALA A 201 -10.22 26.19 11.74
CA ALA A 201 -11.00 25.23 10.98
C ALA A 201 -12.23 24.79 11.78
N SER A 202 -13.36 24.66 11.08
CA SER A 202 -14.56 24.01 11.60
C SER A 202 -14.49 22.49 11.41
N ASP A 203 -15.41 21.76 12.04
CA ASP A 203 -15.48 20.31 11.91
C ASP A 203 -15.57 19.86 10.44
N GLY A 204 -14.67 18.96 10.05
CA GLY A 204 -14.56 18.44 8.69
C GLY A 204 -13.83 19.34 7.69
N VAL A 205 -13.18 20.43 8.15
CA VAL A 205 -12.28 21.26 7.33
C VAL A 205 -10.82 20.90 7.64
N THR A 206 -10.07 20.54 6.61
CA THR A 206 -8.65 20.19 6.73
C THR A 206 -7.81 21.46 6.84
N THR A 207 -7.03 21.61 7.91
CA THR A 207 -6.10 22.74 8.03
C THR A 207 -4.79 22.39 7.33
N VAL A 208 -4.35 23.25 6.41
CA VAL A 208 -3.04 23.16 5.76
C VAL A 208 -2.21 24.37 6.20
N ASP A 209 -1.17 24.12 7.01
CA ASP A 209 -0.20 25.15 7.38
C ASP A 209 0.97 25.12 6.40
N ASN A 210 1.07 26.15 5.55
CA ASN A 210 2.11 26.25 4.55
C ASN A 210 3.25 27.19 4.95
N SER A 211 3.45 27.43 6.25
CA SER A 211 4.51 28.33 6.73
C SER A 211 5.92 27.89 6.33
N ASP A 212 6.17 26.58 6.35
CA ASP A 212 7.47 25.96 6.02
C ASP A 212 7.42 25.20 4.68
N MET A 213 6.40 25.47 3.86
CA MET A 213 6.22 24.86 2.55
C MET A 213 6.46 25.89 1.44
N ASP A 214 7.08 25.45 0.36
CA ASP A 214 7.09 26.21 -0.88
C ASP A 214 5.75 26.06 -1.64
N PHE A 215 5.64 26.76 -2.77
CA PHE A 215 4.42 26.75 -3.59
C PHE A 215 4.09 25.35 -4.13
N GLU A 216 5.10 24.61 -4.58
CA GLU A 216 4.91 23.29 -5.18
C GLU A 216 4.49 22.28 -4.12
N GLN A 217 5.15 22.28 -2.96
CA GLN A 217 4.79 21.44 -1.82
C GLN A 217 3.35 21.71 -1.35
N THR A 218 2.94 22.99 -1.28
CA THR A 218 1.56 23.35 -0.94
C THR A 218 0.57 22.80 -1.97
N LEU A 219 0.89 22.94 -3.26
CA LEU A 219 0.04 22.45 -4.35
C LEU A 219 -0.09 20.92 -4.32
N GLN A 220 1.01 20.19 -4.11
CA GLN A 220 1.01 18.73 -3.99
C GLN A 220 0.14 18.21 -2.85
N VAL A 221 0.13 18.90 -1.70
CA VAL A 221 -0.77 18.57 -0.59
C VAL A 221 -2.24 18.72 -1.01
N LEU A 222 -2.58 19.81 -1.71
CA LEU A 222 -3.96 20.02 -2.16
C LEU A 222 -4.37 19.07 -3.29
N ILE A 223 -3.46 18.74 -4.21
CA ILE A 223 -3.68 17.73 -5.25
C ILE A 223 -4.06 16.41 -4.60
N LYS A 224 -3.28 15.96 -3.61
CA LYS A 224 -3.56 14.72 -2.89
C LYS A 224 -4.95 14.71 -2.24
N LEU A 225 -5.36 15.81 -1.60
CA LEU A 225 -6.70 15.90 -1.00
C LEU A 225 -7.82 15.78 -2.04
N VAL A 226 -7.62 16.31 -3.25
CA VAL A 226 -8.58 16.18 -4.35
C VAL A 226 -8.58 14.77 -4.93
N GLU A 227 -7.42 14.16 -5.13
CA GLU A 227 -7.30 12.76 -5.58
C GLU A 227 -7.99 11.79 -4.60
N ASP A 228 -7.79 11.97 -3.30
CA ASP A 228 -8.42 11.16 -2.26
C ASP A 228 -9.96 11.29 -2.32
N ALA A 229 -10.48 12.49 -2.60
CA ALA A 229 -11.91 12.74 -2.74
C ALA A 229 -12.50 12.17 -4.05
N GLU A 230 -11.76 12.25 -5.16
CA GLU A 230 -12.13 11.60 -6.42
C GLU A 230 -12.17 10.07 -6.28
N GLU A 231 -11.24 9.49 -5.52
CA GLU A 231 -11.23 8.06 -5.23
C GLU A 231 -12.46 7.65 -4.41
N ALA A 232 -12.76 8.36 -3.32
CA ALA A 232 -13.92 8.09 -2.48
C ALA A 232 -15.24 8.16 -3.28
N ARG A 233 -15.39 9.18 -4.14
CA ARG A 233 -16.58 9.35 -4.98
C ARG A 233 -16.69 8.27 -6.05
N SER A 234 -15.59 7.97 -6.74
CA SER A 234 -15.57 6.89 -7.73
C SER A 234 -15.98 5.57 -7.07
N TYR A 235 -15.47 5.31 -5.87
CA TYR A 235 -15.84 4.15 -5.07
C TYR A 235 -17.33 4.08 -4.74
N GLU A 236 -17.96 5.18 -4.31
CA GLU A 236 -19.41 5.23 -4.04
C GLU A 236 -20.24 4.94 -5.31
N ASP A 237 -19.85 5.53 -6.45
CA ASP A 237 -20.45 5.26 -7.75
C ASP A 237 -20.27 3.78 -8.15
N TYR A 238 -19.15 3.14 -7.81
CA TYR A 238 -18.93 1.72 -8.06
C TYR A 238 -19.74 0.82 -7.12
N ALA A 239 -19.80 1.14 -5.82
CA ALA A 239 -20.56 0.37 -4.84
C ALA A 239 -22.06 0.33 -5.17
N SER A 240 -22.62 1.46 -5.61
CA SER A 240 -24.03 1.54 -6.04
C SER A 240 -24.32 0.67 -7.28
N ASN A 241 -23.38 0.54 -8.21
CA ASN A 241 -23.50 -0.33 -9.38
C ASN A 241 -23.47 -1.83 -9.06
N LEU A 242 -22.99 -2.21 -7.86
CA LEU A 242 -22.85 -3.59 -7.40
C LEU A 242 -24.05 -4.11 -6.60
N GLU A 243 -25.01 -3.26 -6.21
CA GLU A 243 -26.21 -3.66 -5.43
C GLU A 243 -27.07 -4.74 -6.13
N GLY A 244 -26.92 -4.94 -7.45
CA GLY A 244 -27.63 -5.95 -8.23
C GLY A 244 -26.97 -7.34 -8.30
N TYR A 245 -25.84 -7.56 -7.63
CA TYR A 245 -25.05 -8.80 -7.68
C TYR A 245 -24.94 -9.47 -6.30
N ASP A 246 -24.85 -10.80 -6.29
CA ASP A 246 -24.73 -11.58 -5.05
C ASP A 246 -23.29 -11.49 -4.51
N LEU A 247 -23.06 -10.51 -3.64
CA LEU A 247 -21.79 -10.28 -2.96
C LEU A 247 -21.78 -10.95 -1.58
N GLU A 248 -20.72 -11.71 -1.29
CA GLU A 248 -20.49 -12.29 0.04
C GLU A 248 -20.01 -11.21 1.02
N ASP A 249 -20.19 -11.43 2.32
CA ASP A 249 -19.78 -10.46 3.35
C ASP A 249 -18.26 -10.19 3.31
N ALA A 250 -17.45 -11.20 2.99
CA ALA A 250 -16.00 -11.03 2.80
C ALA A 250 -15.65 -10.11 1.62
N ASP A 251 -16.47 -10.09 0.56
CA ASP A 251 -16.28 -9.16 -0.56
C ASP A 251 -16.68 -7.75 -0.17
N ARG A 252 -17.76 -7.60 0.61
CA ARG A 252 -18.17 -6.30 1.15
C ARG A 252 -17.11 -5.73 2.07
N ASP A 253 -16.44 -6.56 2.85
CA ASP A 253 -15.33 -6.14 3.71
C ASP A 253 -14.09 -5.75 2.89
N LEU A 254 -13.76 -6.49 1.81
CA LEU A 254 -12.69 -6.12 0.87
C LEU A 254 -12.99 -4.80 0.14
N ILE A 255 -14.27 -4.56 -0.16
CA ILE A 255 -14.78 -3.32 -0.73
C ILE A 255 -14.64 -2.22 0.34
N ALA A 256 -15.15 -2.40 1.56
CA ALA A 256 -15.15 -1.40 2.63
C ALA A 256 -13.74 -1.01 3.13
N SER A 257 -12.83 -1.98 3.23
CA SER A 257 -11.45 -1.78 3.71
C SER A 257 -10.54 -1.06 2.70
N SER A 258 -10.98 -0.92 1.44
CA SER A 258 -10.19 -0.30 0.38
C SER A 258 -10.39 1.21 0.22
N GLY A 259 -11.35 1.82 0.92
CA GLY A 259 -11.64 3.27 0.86
C GLY A 259 -10.86 4.13 1.85
N THR A 260 -10.18 3.55 2.82
CA THR A 260 -9.33 4.27 3.78
C THR A 260 -7.87 4.17 3.34
N GLY A 261 -7.35 5.20 2.66
CA GLY A 261 -5.95 5.33 2.22
C GLY A 261 -4.91 5.39 3.35
N GLU A 262 -5.25 4.97 4.56
CA GLU A 262 -4.31 4.85 5.67
C GLU A 262 -3.45 3.61 5.49
N ALA A 263 -2.20 3.82 5.05
CA ALA A 263 -1.14 2.88 5.32
C ALA A 263 -1.12 2.63 6.84
N PRO A 264 -1.23 1.38 7.33
CA PRO A 264 -1.18 1.13 8.75
C PRO A 264 0.14 1.68 9.29
N ALA A 265 0.01 2.55 10.30
CA ALA A 265 1.11 3.23 10.97
C ALA A 265 2.26 2.26 11.24
N SER A 266 3.50 2.74 11.05
CA SER A 266 4.74 2.01 11.25
C SER A 266 4.87 1.48 12.68
N GLN A 267 4.29 0.32 12.95
CA GLN A 267 4.50 -0.39 14.20
C GLN A 267 5.97 -0.82 14.25
N THR A 268 6.70 -0.22 15.19
CA THR A 268 8.05 -0.62 15.55
C THR A 268 7.99 -2.05 16.05
N ARG A 269 8.68 -2.94 15.33
CA ARG A 269 8.50 -4.39 15.43
C ARG A 269 9.50 -4.97 16.46
N GLN A 270 8.98 -5.65 17.49
CA GLN A 270 9.72 -6.36 18.55
C GLN A 270 10.14 -7.80 18.18
N GLN A 271 11.27 -8.31 18.66
CA GLN A 271 11.54 -9.75 18.58
C GLN A 271 10.48 -10.55 19.36
N VAL A 272 9.91 -11.57 18.73
CA VAL A 272 8.87 -12.46 19.28
C VAL A 272 9.26 -13.92 19.06
N GLY A 273 8.85 -14.83 19.93
CA GLY A 273 9.18 -16.24 19.73
C GLY A 273 8.36 -16.90 18.60
N VAL A 274 8.90 -17.94 17.99
CA VAL A 274 8.20 -18.78 16.99
C VAL A 274 7.84 -20.13 17.60
N LEU A 275 6.58 -20.52 17.51
CA LEU A 275 6.02 -21.78 18.01
C LEU A 275 5.56 -22.67 16.85
N ALA A 276 6.20 -23.82 16.65
CA ALA A 276 5.74 -24.80 15.66
C ALA A 276 4.71 -25.76 16.25
N ILE A 277 3.63 -26.03 15.51
CA ILE A 277 2.63 -27.06 15.87
C ILE A 277 2.85 -28.26 14.96
N VAL A 278 3.35 -29.35 15.56
CA VAL A 278 3.85 -30.55 14.87
C VAL A 278 3.09 -31.78 15.34
N GLY A 279 2.88 -32.76 14.47
CA GLY A 279 2.21 -34.01 14.82
C GLY A 279 1.74 -34.76 13.57
N ARG A 280 1.40 -36.05 13.73
CA ARG A 280 0.92 -36.86 12.61
C ARG A 280 -0.40 -36.31 12.02
N PRO A 281 -0.81 -36.75 10.82
CA PRO A 281 -2.12 -36.39 10.27
C PRO A 281 -3.29 -36.72 11.21
N ASN A 282 -4.36 -35.91 11.11
CA ASN A 282 -5.64 -36.12 11.82
C ASN A 282 -5.62 -36.09 13.36
N VAL A 283 -4.51 -35.65 13.99
CA VAL A 283 -4.45 -35.41 15.45
C VAL A 283 -5.15 -34.12 15.88
N GLY A 284 -5.58 -33.27 14.94
CA GLY A 284 -6.29 -32.00 15.22
C GLY A 284 -5.40 -30.75 15.30
N LYS A 285 -4.23 -30.73 14.64
CA LYS A 285 -3.33 -29.57 14.55
C LYS A 285 -4.02 -28.31 14.04
N SER A 286 -4.68 -28.38 12.88
CA SER A 286 -5.35 -27.22 12.27
C SER A 286 -6.53 -26.73 13.11
N THR A 287 -7.22 -27.63 13.81
CA THR A 287 -8.24 -27.25 14.80
C THR A 287 -7.64 -26.47 15.96
N LEU A 288 -6.47 -26.89 16.46
CA LEU A 288 -5.74 -26.19 17.52
C LEU A 288 -5.25 -24.81 17.05
N VAL A 289 -4.62 -24.74 15.87
CA VAL A 289 -4.16 -23.47 15.26
C VAL A 289 -5.32 -22.48 15.12
N ASN A 290 -6.43 -22.90 14.51
CA ASN A 290 -7.62 -22.07 14.35
C ASN A 290 -8.19 -21.57 15.67
N ARG A 291 -8.10 -22.40 16.72
CA ARG A 291 -8.53 -21.98 18.05
C ARG A 291 -7.60 -20.91 18.63
N ILE A 292 -6.29 -21.10 18.55
CA ILE A 292 -5.31 -20.14 19.07
C ILE A 292 -5.45 -18.79 18.35
N LEU A 293 -5.70 -18.80 17.04
CA LEU A 293 -5.84 -17.58 16.24
C LEU A 293 -7.20 -16.88 16.38
N GLY A 294 -8.20 -17.50 17.01
CA GLY A 294 -9.55 -16.92 17.15
C GLY A 294 -10.37 -16.81 15.85
N ARG A 295 -9.84 -17.25 14.70
CA ARG A 295 -10.49 -17.23 13.37
C ARG A 295 -10.17 -18.51 12.58
N ARG A 296 -11.07 -18.93 11.67
CA ARG A 296 -10.85 -20.09 10.78
C ARG A 296 -9.90 -19.70 9.64
N VAL A 297 -8.64 -20.12 9.71
CA VAL A 297 -7.63 -19.85 8.66
C VAL A 297 -6.99 -21.13 8.11
N ALA A 298 -7.13 -22.27 8.80
CA ALA A 298 -6.56 -23.54 8.40
C ALA A 298 -7.65 -24.52 7.89
N VAL A 299 -7.70 -24.66 6.55
CA VAL A 299 -8.34 -25.71 5.67
C VAL A 299 -9.87 -25.56 5.43
N VAL A 300 -10.49 -25.53 4.22
CA VAL A 300 -10.27 -26.11 2.86
C VAL A 300 -10.62 -25.08 1.74
N GLU A 301 -9.89 -25.06 0.61
CA GLU A 301 -10.44 -24.63 -0.70
C GLU A 301 -9.93 -25.55 -1.83
N ASP A 302 -10.86 -26.08 -2.63
CA ASP A 302 -10.66 -27.11 -3.67
C ASP A 302 -10.49 -26.48 -5.07
N THR A 303 -9.31 -25.95 -5.41
CA THR A 303 -8.97 -25.63 -6.81
C THR A 303 -7.54 -26.07 -7.14
N PRO A 304 -7.34 -27.03 -8.07
CA PRO A 304 -6.01 -27.41 -8.54
C PRO A 304 -5.37 -26.27 -9.34
N GLY A 305 -4.19 -25.79 -8.92
CA GLY A 305 -3.38 -24.83 -9.69
C GLY A 305 -2.96 -23.54 -8.98
N VAL A 306 -3.18 -23.41 -7.66
CA VAL A 306 -2.71 -22.26 -6.87
C VAL A 306 -1.59 -22.74 -5.94
N THR A 307 -0.40 -22.17 -6.07
CA THR A 307 0.73 -22.41 -5.17
C THR A 307 0.32 -21.94 -3.78
N ARG A 308 -0.01 -22.89 -2.89
CA ARG A 308 -0.41 -22.56 -1.52
C ARG A 308 0.85 -22.07 -0.76
N ASP A 309 0.69 -21.01 0.00
CA ASP A 309 1.77 -20.38 0.76
C ASP A 309 2.03 -21.18 2.05
N ARG A 310 3.29 -21.23 2.53
CA ARG A 310 3.61 -21.81 3.85
C ARG A 310 3.26 -20.78 4.92
N VAL A 311 2.17 -21.03 5.65
CA VAL A 311 1.51 -20.01 6.46
C VAL A 311 2.10 -19.95 7.88
N SER A 312 2.79 -18.85 8.19
CA SER A 312 3.06 -18.44 9.56
C SER A 312 1.99 -17.45 9.99
N TYR A 313 1.48 -17.58 11.21
CA TYR A 313 0.38 -16.77 11.72
C TYR A 313 0.85 -15.95 12.93
N ASP A 314 0.48 -14.67 12.96
CA ASP A 314 0.65 -13.84 14.16
C ASP A 314 -0.39 -14.24 15.20
N ALA A 315 0.07 -14.45 16.44
CA ALA A 315 -0.75 -14.84 17.57
C ALA A 315 -0.37 -14.01 18.80
N GLU A 316 -1.35 -13.81 19.68
CA GLU A 316 -1.17 -13.17 20.97
C GLU A 316 -1.75 -14.07 22.04
N TRP A 317 -1.02 -14.27 23.14
CA TRP A 317 -1.52 -14.93 24.33
C TRP A 317 -1.05 -14.18 25.57
N ALA A 318 -2.00 -13.79 26.44
CA ALA A 318 -1.72 -13.08 27.69
C ALA A 318 -0.77 -11.86 27.53
N GLY A 319 -0.96 -11.07 26.46
CA GLY A 319 -0.11 -9.91 26.14
C GLY A 319 1.27 -10.25 25.56
N THR A 320 1.57 -11.54 25.33
CA THR A 320 2.79 -11.99 24.68
C THR A 320 2.50 -12.26 23.20
N ASN A 321 3.16 -11.50 22.32
CA ASN A 321 3.10 -11.72 20.88
C ASN A 321 4.05 -12.84 20.47
N PHE A 322 3.61 -13.72 19.56
CA PHE A 322 4.41 -14.82 19.02
C PHE A 322 3.92 -15.21 17.62
N LYS A 323 4.72 -16.01 16.90
CA LYS A 323 4.35 -16.57 15.59
C LYS A 323 4.05 -18.06 15.71
N ILE A 324 3.04 -18.54 14.99
CA ILE A 324 2.68 -19.96 14.88
C ILE A 324 3.03 -20.48 13.50
N VAL A 325 3.66 -21.65 13.43
CA VAL A 325 3.94 -22.36 12.17
C VAL A 325 3.21 -23.72 12.19
N ASP A 326 2.29 -23.96 11.24
CA ASP A 326 1.55 -25.22 11.12
C ASP A 326 2.22 -26.16 10.10
N THR A 327 2.43 -27.43 10.47
CA THR A 327 2.92 -28.48 9.56
C THR A 327 1.82 -29.16 8.74
N GLY A 328 0.53 -28.86 8.98
CA GLY A 328 -0.59 -29.71 8.58
C GLY A 328 -1.34 -29.38 7.28
N GLY A 329 -1.14 -28.23 6.64
CA GLY A 329 -2.03 -27.73 5.57
C GLY A 329 -1.99 -28.43 4.20
N TRP A 330 -1.28 -29.55 4.04
CA TRP A 330 -1.02 -30.14 2.72
C TRP A 330 -1.08 -31.67 2.72
N GLU A 331 -2.26 -32.23 2.49
CA GLU A 331 -2.38 -33.63 2.07
C GLU A 331 -3.09 -33.71 0.73
N THR A 332 -2.40 -34.27 -0.28
CA THR A 332 -2.96 -35.28 -1.20
C THR A 332 -1.83 -35.98 -1.94
N GLY A 333 -1.82 -37.31 -1.88
CA GLY A 333 -0.98 -38.17 -2.72
C GLY A 333 -0.33 -39.30 -1.93
N VAL A 334 -1.06 -40.40 -1.73
CA VAL A 334 -0.57 -41.61 -1.08
C VAL A 334 0.43 -42.32 -1.99
N GLU A 335 1.70 -42.34 -1.58
CA GLU A 335 2.57 -43.52 -1.43
C GLU A 335 3.89 -43.02 -0.78
N GLY A 336 4.15 -43.42 0.48
CA GLY A 336 5.31 -42.95 1.26
C GLY A 336 5.04 -41.88 2.34
N ILE A 337 3.80 -41.82 2.85
CA ILE A 337 3.27 -40.82 3.82
C ILE A 337 4.23 -40.52 4.98
N ASP A 338 4.87 -41.54 5.54
CA ASP A 338 5.73 -41.34 6.73
C ASP A 338 6.98 -40.49 6.45
N SER A 339 7.55 -40.56 5.25
CA SER A 339 8.77 -39.81 4.90
C SER A 339 8.46 -38.34 4.67
N ALA A 340 7.34 -38.05 3.98
CA ALA A 340 6.89 -36.69 3.69
C ALA A 340 6.48 -35.92 4.96
N VAL A 341 5.80 -36.60 5.89
CA VAL A 341 5.40 -36.02 7.19
C VAL A 341 6.62 -35.65 8.03
N ALA A 342 7.66 -36.49 8.03
CA ALA A 342 8.91 -36.21 8.74
C ALA A 342 9.64 -35.00 8.15
N SER A 343 9.73 -34.88 6.82
CA SER A 343 10.38 -33.73 6.16
C SER A 343 9.65 -32.40 6.42
N GLN A 344 8.32 -32.40 6.48
CA GLN A 344 7.55 -31.18 6.82
C GLN A 344 7.74 -30.76 8.28
N ALA A 345 7.72 -31.75 9.18
CA ALA A 345 7.98 -31.52 10.59
C ALA A 345 9.40 -30.98 10.82
N GLU A 346 10.40 -31.50 10.11
CA GLU A 346 11.79 -31.04 10.20
C GLU A 346 11.96 -29.56 9.81
N ILE A 347 11.28 -29.10 8.75
CA ILE A 347 11.32 -27.70 8.30
C ILE A 347 10.69 -26.76 9.35
N ALA A 348 9.49 -27.10 9.84
CA ALA A 348 8.82 -26.26 10.83
C ALA A 348 9.59 -26.21 12.15
N VAL A 349 10.16 -27.35 12.57
CA VAL A 349 11.02 -27.43 13.74
C VAL A 349 12.25 -26.57 13.54
N HIS A 350 12.91 -26.57 12.37
CA HIS A 350 14.08 -25.73 12.10
C HIS A 350 13.76 -24.24 12.24
N LEU A 351 12.56 -23.80 11.86
CA LEU A 351 12.13 -22.39 11.90
C LEU A 351 11.62 -21.93 13.26
N ALA A 352 11.29 -22.83 14.19
CA ALA A 352 10.67 -22.48 15.47
C ALA A 352 11.65 -22.37 16.63
N ASP A 353 11.33 -21.58 17.66
CA ASP A 353 12.07 -21.51 18.92
C ASP A 353 11.63 -22.60 19.89
N ALA A 354 10.34 -22.94 19.87
CA ALA A 354 9.74 -24.02 20.64
C ALA A 354 8.75 -24.81 19.78
N VAL A 355 8.45 -26.04 20.21
CA VAL A 355 7.58 -26.95 19.47
C VAL A 355 6.44 -27.45 20.36
N VAL A 356 5.20 -27.40 19.85
CA VAL A 356 4.07 -28.14 20.41
C VAL A 356 3.90 -29.42 19.61
N LEU A 357 4.19 -30.56 20.24
CA LEU A 357 3.91 -31.88 19.66
C LEU A 357 2.47 -32.27 20.01
N VAL A 358 1.62 -32.37 18.99
CA VAL A 358 0.22 -32.76 19.10
C VAL A 358 0.07 -34.25 18.79
N VAL A 359 -0.46 -34.99 19.76
CA VAL A 359 -0.81 -36.42 19.63
C VAL A 359 -2.30 -36.62 19.87
N ASP A 360 -2.84 -37.77 19.49
CA ASP A 360 -4.26 -38.10 19.62
C ASP A 360 -4.47 -39.06 20.81
N GLY A 361 -5.14 -38.59 21.85
CA GLY A 361 -5.38 -39.35 23.07
C GLY A 361 -6.32 -40.54 22.91
N GLN A 362 -7.20 -40.54 21.90
CA GLN A 362 -8.12 -41.65 21.67
C GLN A 362 -7.46 -42.81 20.92
N VAL A 363 -6.50 -42.50 20.06
CA VAL A 363 -5.79 -43.50 19.25
C VAL A 363 -4.59 -44.09 20.00
N GLY A 364 -3.96 -43.33 20.89
CA GLY A 364 -2.73 -43.74 21.57
C GLY A 364 -1.48 -43.56 20.70
N LEU A 365 -0.37 -44.13 21.15
CA LEU A 365 0.95 -43.97 20.51
C LEU A 365 1.06 -44.79 19.22
N THR A 366 1.51 -44.14 18.14
CA THR A 366 1.75 -44.80 16.84
C THR A 366 3.21 -44.76 16.41
N ALA A 367 3.61 -45.62 15.46
CA ALA A 367 4.97 -45.63 14.89
C ALA A 367 5.34 -44.31 14.19
N SER A 368 4.37 -43.59 13.63
CA SER A 368 4.59 -42.26 13.03
C SER A 368 4.87 -41.21 14.11
N ASP A 369 4.23 -41.32 15.29
CA ASP A 369 4.53 -40.46 16.44
C ASP A 369 5.95 -40.71 16.96
N GLU A 370 6.38 -41.97 17.07
CA GLU A 370 7.75 -42.33 17.48
C GLU A 370 8.83 -41.76 16.55
N ARG A 371 8.58 -41.72 15.24
CA ARG A 371 9.49 -41.10 14.27
C ARG A 371 9.60 -39.59 14.44
N ILE A 372 8.47 -38.91 14.63
CA ILE A 372 8.46 -37.46 14.91
C ILE A 372 9.20 -37.18 16.21
N VAL A 373 8.96 -37.97 17.26
CA VAL A 373 9.65 -37.88 18.55
C VAL A 373 11.16 -38.07 18.40
N THR A 374 11.61 -39.01 17.58
CA THR A 374 13.03 -39.24 17.30
C THR A 374 13.68 -38.03 16.63
N MET A 375 13.01 -37.44 15.63
CA MET A 375 13.47 -36.22 14.96
C MET A 375 13.50 -35.03 15.92
N LEU A 376 12.46 -34.86 16.74
CA LEU A 376 12.38 -33.78 17.72
C LEU A 376 13.46 -33.88 18.80
N ARG A 377 13.84 -35.09 19.24
CA ARG A 377 14.98 -35.27 20.16
C ARG A 377 16.30 -34.83 19.53
N ALA A 378 16.48 -35.09 18.23
CA ALA A 378 17.69 -34.70 17.51
C ALA A 378 17.80 -33.19 17.29
N SER A 379 16.66 -32.46 17.24
CA SER A 379 16.64 -31.01 17.03
C SER A 379 17.14 -30.21 18.24
N GLY A 380 17.02 -30.77 19.45
CA GLY A 380 17.43 -30.11 20.70
C GLY A 380 16.54 -28.92 21.10
N LYS A 381 15.42 -28.70 20.41
CA LYS A 381 14.47 -27.62 20.72
C LYS A 381 13.58 -28.02 21.90
N PRO A 382 13.14 -27.07 22.73
CA PRO A 382 12.20 -27.38 23.79
C PRO A 382 10.82 -27.72 23.22
N ILE A 383 10.19 -28.73 23.81
CA ILE A 383 8.97 -29.35 23.30
C ILE A 383 7.93 -29.35 24.42
N VAL A 384 6.70 -28.98 24.06
CA VAL A 384 5.50 -29.13 24.89
C VAL A 384 4.61 -30.19 24.26
N LEU A 385 4.19 -31.18 25.05
CA LEU A 385 3.40 -32.32 24.57
C LEU A 385 1.91 -32.06 24.80
N ALA A 386 1.14 -31.96 23.72
CA ALA A 386 -0.31 -31.77 23.73
C ALA A 386 -1.03 -33.06 23.33
N VAL A 387 -1.78 -33.66 24.26
CA VAL A 387 -2.63 -34.83 24.01
C VAL A 387 -4.04 -34.34 23.66
N ASN A 388 -4.38 -34.36 22.38
CA ASN A 388 -5.62 -33.83 21.86
C ASN A 388 -6.76 -34.86 21.85
N LYS A 389 -8.00 -34.37 21.72
CA LYS A 389 -9.27 -35.15 21.74
C LYS A 389 -9.64 -35.74 23.10
N ILE A 390 -9.20 -35.09 24.18
CA ILE A 390 -9.66 -35.37 25.56
C ILE A 390 -10.88 -34.49 25.86
N ASP A 391 -12.06 -34.96 25.48
CA ASP A 391 -13.29 -34.14 25.51
C ASP A 391 -13.97 -34.06 26.89
N GLY A 392 -13.55 -34.85 27.88
CA GLY A 392 -14.15 -34.88 29.22
C GLY A 392 -13.17 -35.28 30.33
N GLY A 393 -13.56 -35.05 31.59
CA GLY A 393 -12.71 -35.39 32.75
C GLY A 393 -12.46 -36.90 32.90
N ASP A 394 -13.42 -37.71 32.49
CA ASP A 394 -13.31 -39.18 32.54
C ASP A 394 -12.28 -39.74 31.54
N SER A 395 -11.83 -38.97 30.55
CA SER A 395 -10.84 -39.38 29.56
C SER A 395 -9.44 -38.82 29.81
N GLU A 396 -9.22 -38.05 30.89
CA GLU A 396 -7.88 -37.51 31.25
C GLU A 396 -6.85 -38.62 31.52
N TYR A 397 -7.30 -39.80 31.98
CA TYR A 397 -6.39 -40.94 32.19
C TYR A 397 -5.71 -41.41 30.90
N LEU A 398 -6.27 -41.13 29.71
CA LEU A 398 -5.68 -41.49 28.42
C LEU A 398 -4.37 -40.74 28.16
N ALA A 399 -4.21 -39.54 28.72
CA ALA A 399 -2.96 -38.79 28.61
C ALA A 399 -1.79 -39.46 29.35
N ALA A 400 -2.09 -40.31 30.35
CA ALA A 400 -1.07 -40.97 31.17
C ALA A 400 -0.14 -41.89 30.37
N GLU A 401 -0.60 -42.46 29.25
CA GLU A 401 0.23 -43.30 28.41
C GLU A 401 1.40 -42.53 27.76
N PHE A 402 1.20 -41.24 27.46
CA PHE A 402 2.15 -40.45 26.70
C PHE A 402 3.38 -40.00 27.51
N TRP A 403 3.39 -40.22 28.83
CA TRP A 403 4.60 -40.11 29.65
C TRP A 403 5.73 -41.02 29.14
N LYS A 404 5.40 -42.15 28.50
CA LYS A 404 6.39 -43.08 27.90
C LYS A 404 7.24 -42.42 26.81
N LEU A 405 6.78 -41.32 26.20
CA LEU A 405 7.54 -40.58 25.20
C LEU A 405 8.75 -39.83 25.77
N GLY A 406 8.81 -39.61 27.07
CA GLY A 406 9.92 -38.90 27.71
C GLY A 406 10.09 -37.46 27.20
N MET A 407 8.99 -36.81 26.81
CA MET A 407 8.97 -35.45 26.25
C MET A 407 8.43 -34.41 27.26
N GLY A 408 8.53 -34.71 28.56
CA GLY A 408 7.95 -33.89 29.63
C GLY A 408 6.50 -34.27 29.96
N GLU A 409 5.82 -33.37 30.66
CA GLU A 409 4.43 -33.55 31.09
C GLU A 409 3.46 -33.48 29.89
N PRO A 410 2.57 -34.48 29.70
CA PRO A 410 1.54 -34.46 28.68
C PRO A 410 0.33 -33.61 29.12
N TYR A 411 0.02 -32.57 28.35
CA TYR A 411 -1.11 -31.68 28.60
C TYR A 411 -2.35 -32.17 27.85
N SER A 412 -3.42 -32.47 28.58
CA SER A 412 -4.69 -32.91 28.02
C SER A 412 -5.47 -31.74 27.42
N ILE A 413 -5.78 -31.80 26.13
CA ILE A 413 -6.53 -30.75 25.45
C ILE A 413 -7.71 -31.31 24.63
N SER A 414 -8.71 -30.46 24.41
CA SER A 414 -9.68 -30.63 23.32
C SER A 414 -9.69 -29.39 22.46
N ALA A 415 -8.99 -29.45 21.32
CA ALA A 415 -8.94 -28.36 20.35
C ALA A 415 -10.33 -27.97 19.84
N MET A 416 -11.24 -28.95 19.69
CA MET A 416 -12.61 -28.74 19.23
C MET A 416 -13.45 -27.98 20.26
N HIS A 417 -13.38 -28.39 21.53
CA HIS A 417 -14.21 -27.82 22.60
C HIS A 417 -13.54 -26.68 23.37
N GLY A 418 -12.26 -26.40 23.12
CA GLY A 418 -11.51 -25.32 23.77
C GLY A 418 -10.94 -25.67 25.15
N ARG A 419 -11.00 -26.94 25.58
CA ARG A 419 -10.54 -27.38 26.91
C ARG A 419 -9.01 -27.51 26.95
N GLY A 420 -8.38 -27.06 28.05
CA GLY A 420 -6.94 -27.25 28.32
C GLY A 420 -5.99 -26.39 27.46
N ILE A 421 -6.53 -25.58 26.54
CA ILE A 421 -5.72 -24.79 25.60
C ILE A 421 -5.00 -23.64 26.32
N GLY A 422 -5.64 -23.02 27.32
CA GLY A 422 -5.02 -21.96 28.12
C GLY A 422 -3.78 -22.48 28.86
N GLU A 423 -3.92 -23.59 29.58
CA GLU A 423 -2.79 -24.24 30.28
C GLU A 423 -1.67 -24.65 29.31
N LEU A 424 -2.02 -25.21 28.15
CA LEU A 424 -1.06 -25.54 27.11
C LEU A 424 -0.29 -24.29 26.63
N LEU A 425 -0.99 -23.18 26.38
CA LEU A 425 -0.39 -21.94 25.90
C LEU A 425 0.44 -21.25 26.97
N ASP A 426 0.02 -21.25 28.23
CA ASP A 426 0.80 -20.73 29.35
C ASP A 426 2.16 -21.43 29.43
N VAL A 427 2.17 -22.76 29.34
CA VAL A 427 3.38 -23.57 29.36
C VAL A 427 4.21 -23.39 28.09
N ALA A 428 3.57 -23.32 26.92
CA ALA A 428 4.25 -23.05 25.67
C ALA A 428 4.95 -21.68 25.67
N MET A 429 4.31 -20.65 26.21
CA MET A 429 4.88 -19.31 26.32
C MET A 429 5.99 -19.24 27.38
N ASP A 430 5.85 -19.91 28.52
CA ASP A 430 6.93 -20.01 29.52
C ASP A 430 8.15 -20.76 28.95
N THR A 431 7.89 -21.81 28.16
CA THR A 431 8.93 -22.56 27.45
C THR A 431 9.63 -21.69 26.41
N LEU A 432 8.87 -20.89 25.67
CA LEU A 432 9.36 -19.92 24.70
C LEU A 432 10.14 -18.76 25.36
N ALA A 433 9.74 -18.32 26.55
CA ALA A 433 10.44 -17.27 27.30
C ALA A 433 11.78 -17.75 27.86
N LYS A 434 11.89 -19.04 28.19
CA LYS A 434 13.14 -19.64 28.68
C LYS A 434 14.18 -19.89 27.58
N THR A 435 13.80 -19.85 26.31
CA THR A 435 14.75 -19.95 25.21
C THR A 435 15.59 -18.67 25.08
N LYS A 436 16.92 -18.81 25.13
CA LYS A 436 17.87 -17.70 24.99
C LYS A 436 17.90 -17.06 23.58
N HIS A 437 17.17 -17.66 22.63
CA HIS A 437 17.13 -17.27 21.23
C HIS A 437 15.65 -17.11 20.84
N THR A 438 15.22 -15.89 20.57
CA THR A 438 13.97 -15.59 19.84
C THR A 438 14.33 -15.44 18.37
N SER A 439 14.03 -16.46 17.55
CA SER A 439 14.29 -16.47 16.10
C SER A 439 13.22 -15.71 15.31
N GLY A 440 12.08 -15.40 15.92
CA GLY A 440 11.11 -14.49 15.35
C GLY A 440 11.55 -13.05 15.56
N LEU A 441 11.96 -12.39 14.48
CA LEU A 441 11.89 -10.94 14.46
C LEU A 441 10.43 -10.61 14.11
N LEU A 442 9.73 -9.78 14.90
CA LEU A 442 9.06 -8.71 14.19
C LEU A 442 10.24 -7.88 13.65
N THR A 443 10.34 -7.82 12.33
CA THR A 443 11.45 -7.28 11.56
C THR A 443 11.90 -5.87 12.01
N PRO A 444 13.21 -5.56 12.14
CA PRO A 444 13.64 -4.16 12.15
C PRO A 444 13.11 -3.49 10.89
N THR A 445 12.21 -2.53 11.05
CA THR A 445 11.38 -1.97 9.95
C THR A 445 12.16 -1.19 8.90
N HIS A 446 13.47 -1.00 9.08
CA HIS A 446 14.30 -0.17 8.18
C HIS A 446 15.17 -0.98 7.20
N LEU A 447 15.47 -2.26 7.45
CA LEU A 447 16.37 -3.04 6.58
C LEU A 447 15.60 -3.97 5.64
N ARG A 448 15.82 -3.82 4.33
CA ARG A 448 15.28 -4.71 3.31
C ARG A 448 16.02 -6.05 3.33
N ARG A 449 15.28 -7.15 3.21
CA ARG A 449 15.83 -8.52 3.31
C ARG A 449 16.10 -9.12 1.93
N VAL A 450 17.34 -9.55 1.71
CA VAL A 450 17.81 -10.01 0.40
C VAL A 450 18.32 -11.44 0.50
N ALA A 451 17.79 -12.34 -0.32
CA ALA A 451 18.33 -13.68 -0.50
C ALA A 451 19.23 -13.73 -1.74
N LEU A 452 20.42 -14.29 -1.58
CA LEU A 452 21.36 -14.52 -2.69
C LEU A 452 21.27 -15.98 -3.15
N VAL A 453 20.58 -16.23 -4.27
CA VAL A 453 20.27 -17.59 -4.75
C VAL A 453 20.93 -17.87 -6.10
N GLY A 454 21.12 -19.15 -6.41
CA GLY A 454 21.73 -19.59 -7.67
C GLY A 454 22.53 -20.86 -7.50
N ARG A 455 22.93 -21.49 -8.61
CA ARG A 455 23.71 -22.74 -8.60
C ARG A 455 25.05 -22.64 -7.87
N PRO A 456 25.68 -23.77 -7.50
CA PRO A 456 27.06 -23.76 -7.04
C PRO A 456 28.02 -23.05 -8.00
N ASN A 457 29.00 -22.31 -7.46
CA ASN A 457 30.09 -21.67 -8.20
C ASN A 457 29.71 -20.54 -9.19
N VAL A 458 28.45 -20.07 -9.18
CA VAL A 458 28.00 -18.90 -9.96
C VAL A 458 28.57 -17.55 -9.47
N GLY A 459 29.31 -17.55 -8.36
CA GLY A 459 29.96 -16.35 -7.81
C GLY A 459 29.16 -15.62 -6.73
N LYS A 460 28.24 -16.30 -6.05
CA LYS A 460 27.52 -15.81 -4.85
C LYS A 460 28.45 -15.18 -3.81
N SER A 461 29.47 -15.92 -3.37
CA SER A 461 30.40 -15.46 -2.33
C SER A 461 31.27 -14.30 -2.80
N SER A 462 31.67 -14.31 -4.07
CA SER A 462 32.40 -13.21 -4.68
C SER A 462 31.57 -11.94 -4.69
N LEU A 463 30.29 -12.02 -5.05
CA LEU A 463 29.40 -10.86 -5.09
C LEU A 463 29.15 -10.30 -3.69
N LEU A 464 28.84 -11.15 -2.71
CA LEU A 464 28.64 -10.71 -1.33
C LEU A 464 29.89 -10.01 -0.77
N ASN A 465 31.08 -10.57 -1.03
CA ASN A 465 32.34 -9.96 -0.59
C ASN A 465 32.60 -8.62 -1.30
N GLN A 466 32.32 -8.52 -2.61
CA GLN A 466 32.50 -7.29 -3.35
C GLN A 466 31.59 -6.18 -2.82
N LEU A 467 30.31 -6.49 -2.59
CA LEU A 467 29.35 -5.56 -2.01
C LEU A 467 29.74 -5.12 -0.59
N ALA A 468 30.31 -6.03 0.21
CA ALA A 468 30.79 -5.71 1.56
C ALA A 468 32.12 -4.91 1.59
N GLN A 469 32.87 -4.88 0.49
CA GLN A 469 34.19 -4.22 0.43
C GLN A 469 34.15 -2.79 -0.12
N GLU A 470 33.09 -2.39 -0.84
CA GLU A 470 33.07 -1.11 -1.55
C GLU A 470 32.87 0.11 -0.63
N GLU A 471 32.09 0.04 0.46
CA GLU A 471 32.03 1.11 1.47
C GLU A 471 31.77 0.54 2.87
N ARG A 472 32.66 0.85 3.84
CA ARG A 472 32.64 0.49 5.27
C ARG A 472 31.46 -0.40 5.74
N ALA A 473 31.39 -1.65 5.29
CA ALA A 473 30.45 -2.60 5.85
C ALA A 473 30.91 -2.90 7.28
N VAL A 474 30.21 -2.36 8.27
CA VAL A 474 30.39 -2.79 9.65
C VAL A 474 29.76 -4.16 9.74
N VAL A 475 30.59 -5.20 9.54
CA VAL A 475 30.20 -6.59 9.81
C VAL A 475 30.01 -6.70 11.31
N ASN A 476 28.79 -6.52 11.76
CA ASN A 476 28.43 -6.80 13.14
C ASN A 476 28.08 -8.28 13.21
N ASP A 477 29.08 -9.11 13.49
CA ASP A 477 28.85 -10.48 13.93
C ASP A 477 28.07 -10.39 15.25
N LEU A 478 26.75 -10.63 15.24
CA LEU A 478 26.01 -10.91 16.47
C LEU A 478 26.58 -12.21 17.05
N ALA A 479 27.60 -12.05 17.87
CA ALA A 479 28.42 -13.14 18.38
C ALA A 479 27.61 -14.02 19.31
N GLY A 480 27.38 -15.27 18.88
CA GLY A 480 26.96 -16.35 19.76
C GLY A 480 25.78 -17.16 19.22
N THR A 481 26.05 -18.19 18.41
CA THR A 481 25.87 -19.59 18.79
C THR A 481 26.09 -20.52 17.58
N THR A 482 26.68 -21.66 17.85
CA THR A 482 27.07 -22.67 16.88
C THR A 482 25.90 -23.56 16.47
N ARG A 483 25.31 -23.35 15.28
CA ARG A 483 25.07 -24.37 14.22
C ARG A 483 24.17 -23.92 13.06
N ASP A 484 23.43 -22.83 13.20
CA ASP A 484 22.43 -22.35 12.21
C ASP A 484 22.88 -21.09 11.44
N PRO A 485 22.29 -20.80 10.26
CA PRO A 485 22.83 -19.82 9.32
C PRO A 485 22.80 -18.38 9.84
N ILE A 486 23.95 -17.72 9.74
CA ILE A 486 24.20 -16.33 10.12
C ILE A 486 23.66 -15.45 8.98
N ASP A 487 22.78 -14.49 9.29
CA ASP A 487 22.39 -13.42 8.36
C ASP A 487 23.39 -12.25 8.52
N GLU A 488 23.68 -11.51 7.45
CA GLU A 488 24.70 -10.44 7.44
C GLU A 488 24.11 -9.10 7.03
N VAL A 489 24.43 -8.03 7.76
CA VAL A 489 24.13 -6.66 7.35
C VAL A 489 25.26 -6.16 6.47
N VAL A 490 24.91 -5.68 5.27
CA VAL A 490 25.85 -5.15 4.27
C VAL A 490 25.41 -3.73 3.93
N ASN A 491 26.31 -2.77 4.06
CA ASN A 491 26.08 -1.41 3.62
C ASN A 491 26.41 -1.32 2.11
N ILE A 492 25.46 -0.86 1.30
CA ILE A 492 25.59 -0.70 -0.15
C ILE A 492 25.04 0.68 -0.50
N ASP A 493 25.86 1.54 -1.10
CA ASP A 493 25.50 2.93 -1.47
C ASP A 493 24.86 3.71 -0.30
N ASP A 494 25.51 3.71 0.87
CA ASP A 494 25.04 4.31 2.13
C ASP A 494 23.72 3.73 2.72
N GLU A 495 23.16 2.66 2.13
CA GLU A 495 21.97 1.95 2.64
C GLU A 495 22.34 0.60 3.26
N ASP A 496 21.78 0.28 4.43
CA ASP A 496 21.99 -1.01 5.09
C ASP A 496 21.00 -2.07 4.56
N TRP A 497 21.53 -3.23 4.16
CA TRP A 497 20.78 -4.37 3.61
C TRP A 497 21.01 -5.63 4.44
N LEU A 498 19.95 -6.39 4.73
CA LEU A 498 20.08 -7.67 5.44
C LEU A 498 20.11 -8.84 4.46
N PHE A 499 21.29 -9.44 4.27
CA PHE A 499 21.46 -10.65 3.48
C PHE A 499 21.16 -11.90 4.30
N ILE A 500 20.21 -12.69 3.82
CA ILE A 500 19.72 -13.90 4.48
C ILE A 500 20.55 -15.12 4.08
N ASP A 501 20.90 -15.96 5.05
CA ASP A 501 21.59 -17.26 4.85
C ASP A 501 22.99 -17.15 4.18
N THR A 502 23.85 -16.25 4.67
CA THR A 502 25.21 -16.05 4.15
C THR A 502 26.21 -17.11 4.62
N ALA A 503 25.91 -17.85 5.69
CA ALA A 503 26.76 -18.94 6.18
C ALA A 503 26.95 -20.07 5.15
N GLY A 504 25.95 -20.35 4.30
CA GLY A 504 26.06 -21.28 3.18
C GLY A 504 26.96 -20.78 2.03
N ILE A 505 27.17 -19.47 1.97
CA ILE A 505 28.00 -18.77 0.99
C ILE A 505 29.48 -18.78 1.43
N LYS A 506 29.77 -18.63 2.72
CA LYS A 506 31.14 -18.63 3.28
C LYS A 506 31.74 -20.05 3.52
N ARG A 507 30.94 -21.07 3.85
CA ARG A 507 31.45 -22.42 4.22
C ARG A 507 31.89 -23.34 3.06
N ARG A 508 31.86 -22.90 1.79
CA ARG A 508 32.15 -23.78 0.63
C ARG A 508 33.63 -24.03 0.32
N MET A 509 34.56 -23.69 1.22
CA MET A 509 35.97 -24.10 1.07
C MET A 509 36.24 -25.58 1.37
N HIS A 510 35.31 -26.33 1.99
CA HIS A 510 35.52 -27.75 2.28
C HIS A 510 34.37 -28.64 1.76
N LYS A 511 34.75 -29.56 0.87
CA LYS A 511 33.93 -30.60 0.21
C LYS A 511 32.97 -31.31 1.17
N VAL A 512 31.71 -31.46 0.74
CA VAL A 512 30.99 -32.75 0.83
C VAL A 512 30.16 -32.92 -0.44
N SER A 513 30.49 -33.96 -1.20
CA SER A 513 29.74 -34.49 -2.34
C SER A 513 28.58 -35.33 -1.79
N GLY A 514 27.33 -35.01 -2.14
CA GLY A 514 26.13 -35.77 -1.74
C GLY A 514 24.95 -34.96 -1.18
N ALA A 515 24.84 -33.64 -1.43
CA ALA A 515 23.92 -32.75 -0.69
C ALA A 515 22.97 -31.90 -1.57
N ASP A 516 22.44 -32.42 -2.67
CA ASP A 516 21.52 -31.66 -3.52
C ASP A 516 20.17 -31.36 -2.82
N TYR A 517 19.63 -32.32 -2.07
CA TYR A 517 18.38 -32.17 -1.30
C TYR A 517 18.47 -31.07 -0.22
N TYR A 518 19.58 -31.03 0.52
CA TYR A 518 19.82 -30.00 1.54
C TYR A 518 20.09 -28.62 0.94
N SER A 519 20.60 -28.53 -0.29
CA SER A 519 20.80 -27.26 -0.97
C SER A 519 19.49 -26.63 -1.44
N SER A 520 18.50 -27.44 -1.87
CA SER A 520 17.19 -26.91 -2.28
C SER A 520 16.35 -26.44 -1.10
N LEU A 521 16.36 -27.18 0.03
CA LEU A 521 15.65 -26.78 1.25
C LEU A 521 16.17 -25.45 1.83
N ARG A 522 17.49 -25.26 1.83
CA ARG A 522 18.09 -23.99 2.27
C ARG A 522 17.75 -22.81 1.36
N THR A 523 17.82 -23.02 0.05
CA THR A 523 17.42 -22.00 -0.93
C THR A 523 15.97 -21.58 -0.70
N GLN A 524 15.09 -22.54 -0.45
CA GLN A 524 13.67 -22.27 -0.17
C GLN A 524 13.47 -21.50 1.15
N ALA A 525 14.14 -21.92 2.23
CA ALA A 525 14.08 -21.22 3.51
C ALA A 525 14.61 -19.78 3.43
N ALA A 526 15.68 -19.55 2.66
CA ALA A 526 16.22 -18.21 2.41
C ALA A 526 15.23 -17.32 1.64
N LEU A 527 14.60 -17.85 0.59
CA LEU A 527 13.56 -17.14 -0.18
C LEU A 527 12.33 -16.81 0.66
N GLU A 528 11.92 -17.69 1.57
CA GLU A 528 10.77 -17.46 2.45
C GLU A 528 10.97 -16.33 3.46
N ARG A 529 12.23 -16.13 3.88
CA ARG A 529 12.63 -15.11 4.85
C ARG A 529 12.99 -13.77 4.19
N SER A 530 13.24 -13.74 2.87
CA SER A 530 13.62 -12.52 2.14
C SER A 530 12.42 -11.76 1.57
N GLU A 531 12.65 -10.50 1.17
CA GLU A 531 11.70 -9.70 0.38
C GLU A 531 12.12 -9.69 -1.08
N LEU A 532 13.44 -9.64 -1.29
CA LEU A 532 14.10 -9.65 -2.58
C LEU A 532 14.89 -10.96 -2.75
N ALA A 533 14.87 -11.50 -3.96
CA ALA A 533 15.71 -12.60 -4.41
C ALA A 533 16.64 -12.12 -5.53
N LEU A 534 17.95 -12.17 -5.27
CA LEU A 534 18.98 -11.98 -6.28
C LEU A 534 19.32 -13.36 -6.87
N VAL A 535 18.86 -13.62 -8.09
CA VAL A 535 19.07 -14.90 -8.77
C VAL A 535 20.30 -14.80 -9.66
N LEU A 536 21.39 -15.46 -9.26
CA LEU A 536 22.68 -15.38 -9.95
C LEU A 536 22.85 -16.48 -11.00
N PHE A 537 23.24 -16.06 -12.20
CA PHE A 537 23.63 -16.90 -13.33
C PHE A 537 25.11 -16.71 -13.65
N ASP A 538 25.79 -17.79 -14.01
CA ASP A 538 27.14 -17.76 -14.56
C ASP A 538 27.07 -17.68 -16.09
N VAL A 539 27.39 -16.53 -16.68
CA VAL A 539 27.33 -16.33 -18.14
C VAL A 539 28.44 -17.03 -18.91
N SER A 540 29.51 -17.45 -18.23
CA SER A 540 30.59 -18.21 -18.88
C SER A 540 30.16 -19.63 -19.23
N GLN A 541 29.02 -20.10 -18.70
CA GLN A 541 28.47 -21.42 -18.92
C GLN A 541 27.07 -21.35 -19.53
N PRO A 542 26.60 -22.40 -20.22
CA PRO A 542 25.19 -22.52 -20.58
C PRO A 542 24.29 -22.51 -19.33
N ILE A 543 23.12 -21.89 -19.47
CA ILE A 543 22.07 -21.90 -18.44
C ILE A 543 21.55 -23.34 -18.32
N SER A 544 21.44 -23.82 -17.10
CA SER A 544 21.01 -25.19 -16.81
C SER A 544 19.57 -25.22 -16.30
N ASP A 545 18.93 -26.39 -16.37
CA ASP A 545 17.60 -26.63 -15.81
C ASP A 545 17.52 -26.27 -14.32
N GLN A 546 18.62 -26.45 -13.58
CA GLN A 546 18.68 -26.08 -12.17
C GLN A 546 18.64 -24.57 -11.94
N ASP A 547 19.19 -23.75 -12.85
CA ASP A 547 19.07 -22.30 -12.77
C ASP A 547 17.61 -21.87 -12.98
N LEU A 548 16.96 -22.43 -14.01
CA LEU A 548 15.56 -22.18 -14.30
C LEU A 548 14.66 -22.59 -13.13
N LYS A 549 14.96 -23.73 -12.49
CA LYS A 549 14.23 -24.20 -11.30
C LYS A 549 14.36 -23.25 -10.11
N ILE A 550 15.56 -22.73 -9.83
CA ILE A 550 15.78 -21.77 -8.73
C ILE A 550 15.03 -20.46 -9.03
N MET A 551 15.06 -20.00 -10.28
CA MET A 551 14.30 -18.83 -10.71
C MET A 551 12.80 -19.03 -10.53
N SER A 552 12.24 -20.17 -10.96
CA SER A 552 10.82 -20.49 -10.73
C SER A 552 10.48 -20.52 -9.24
N GLN A 553 11.33 -21.09 -8.40
CA GLN A 553 11.13 -21.08 -6.94
C GLN A 553 11.06 -19.66 -6.35
N ALA A 554 11.85 -18.71 -6.87
CA ALA A 554 11.80 -17.32 -6.44
C ALA A 554 10.50 -16.61 -6.87
N VAL A 555 10.03 -16.89 -8.10
CA VAL A 555 8.74 -16.39 -8.62
C VAL A 555 7.58 -16.95 -7.81
N ASP A 556 7.58 -18.26 -7.58
CA ASP A 556 6.53 -18.98 -6.85
C ASP A 556 6.47 -18.53 -5.39
N ALA A 557 7.61 -18.14 -4.79
CA ALA A 557 7.69 -17.58 -3.45
C ALA A 557 7.16 -16.13 -3.36
N GLY A 558 6.77 -15.51 -4.49
CA GLY A 558 6.17 -14.17 -4.53
C GLY A 558 7.14 -13.06 -4.12
N ARG A 559 8.45 -13.26 -4.27
CA ARG A 559 9.47 -12.28 -3.88
C ARG A 559 9.76 -11.31 -5.01
N ALA A 560 10.24 -10.11 -4.68
CA ALA A 560 10.86 -9.25 -5.68
C ALA A 560 12.08 -9.96 -6.28
N ILE A 561 12.33 -9.81 -7.58
CA ILE A 561 13.35 -10.58 -8.30
C ILE A 561 14.25 -9.65 -9.09
N VAL A 562 15.56 -9.85 -8.93
CA VAL A 562 16.59 -9.31 -9.82
C VAL A 562 17.41 -10.47 -10.35
N LEU A 563 17.54 -10.55 -11.68
CA LEU A 563 18.33 -11.56 -12.37
C LEU A 563 19.74 -11.01 -12.58
N VAL A 564 20.71 -11.64 -11.95
CA VAL A 564 22.11 -11.20 -11.94
C VAL A 564 22.95 -12.11 -12.82
N PHE A 565 23.41 -11.58 -13.94
CA PHE A 565 24.27 -12.27 -14.90
C PHE A 565 25.74 -11.95 -14.57
N ASN A 566 26.36 -12.83 -13.79
CA ASN A 566 27.70 -12.66 -13.25
C ASN A 566 28.78 -13.25 -14.18
N LYS A 567 30.04 -12.85 -13.96
CA LYS A 567 31.23 -13.18 -14.78
C LYS A 567 31.15 -12.62 -16.20
N TRP A 568 30.54 -11.44 -16.34
CA TRP A 568 30.36 -10.79 -17.63
C TRP A 568 31.68 -10.47 -18.36
N ASP A 569 32.76 -10.31 -17.60
CA ASP A 569 34.13 -10.12 -18.10
C ASP A 569 34.65 -11.30 -18.93
N LEU A 570 34.11 -12.51 -18.73
CA LEU A 570 34.49 -13.72 -19.46
C LEU A 570 33.70 -13.92 -20.77
N LEU A 571 32.72 -13.06 -21.07
CA LEU A 571 31.80 -13.25 -22.18
C LEU A 571 32.29 -12.57 -23.46
N ASP A 572 32.50 -13.38 -24.50
CA ASP A 572 32.83 -12.93 -25.85
C ASP A 572 31.58 -12.50 -26.65
N GLU A 573 31.78 -11.96 -27.86
CA GLU A 573 30.67 -11.49 -28.71
C GLU A 573 29.69 -12.63 -29.08
N PHE A 574 30.21 -13.85 -29.27
CA PHE A 574 29.39 -15.02 -29.56
C PHE A 574 28.52 -15.42 -28.36
N GLY A 575 29.11 -15.46 -27.16
CA GLY A 575 28.40 -15.72 -25.91
C GLY A 575 27.28 -14.70 -25.65
N ARG A 576 27.51 -13.42 -25.94
CA ARG A 576 26.48 -12.37 -25.85
C ARG A 576 25.30 -12.65 -26.77
N LYS A 577 25.54 -12.92 -28.06
CA LYS A 577 24.48 -13.23 -29.02
C LYS A 577 23.69 -14.49 -28.63
N ARG A 578 24.37 -15.50 -28.07
CA ARG A 578 23.71 -16.71 -27.56
C ARG A 578 22.79 -16.38 -26.37
N LEU A 579 23.25 -15.55 -25.44
CA LEU A 579 22.47 -15.16 -24.27
C LEU A 579 21.22 -14.35 -24.65
N GLU A 580 21.32 -13.41 -25.60
CA GLU A 580 20.14 -12.65 -26.06
C GLU A 580 19.08 -13.55 -26.69
N ARG A 581 19.48 -14.57 -27.47
CA ARG A 581 18.51 -15.56 -27.99
C ARG A 581 17.85 -16.37 -26.89
N LEU A 582 18.62 -16.77 -25.86
CA LEU A 582 18.07 -17.48 -24.70
C LEU A 582 17.11 -16.60 -23.89
N TRP A 583 17.40 -15.30 -23.78
CA TRP A 583 16.52 -14.33 -23.11
C TRP A 583 15.14 -14.27 -23.79
N GLU A 584 15.10 -14.28 -25.12
CA GLU A 584 13.85 -14.28 -25.90
C GLU A 584 13.04 -15.58 -25.77
N THR A 585 13.69 -16.73 -25.50
CA THR A 585 13.00 -18.04 -25.48
C THR A 585 12.74 -18.59 -24.08
N GLU A 586 13.74 -18.61 -23.20
CA GLU A 586 13.69 -19.30 -21.89
C GLU A 586 13.22 -18.37 -20.75
N PHE A 587 13.37 -17.05 -20.92
CA PHE A 587 13.05 -16.05 -19.89
C PHE A 587 11.70 -15.34 -20.12
N GLU A 588 10.90 -15.76 -21.12
CA GLU A 588 9.63 -15.11 -21.49
C GLU A 588 8.73 -14.82 -20.28
N ARG A 589 8.68 -15.75 -19.31
CA ARG A 589 7.84 -15.68 -18.09
C ARG A 589 8.34 -14.70 -17.03
N VAL A 590 9.57 -14.21 -17.13
CA VAL A 590 10.23 -13.33 -16.16
C VAL A 590 10.88 -12.13 -16.83
N THR A 591 10.47 -11.77 -18.04
CA THR A 591 10.92 -10.57 -18.76
C THR A 591 10.68 -9.28 -17.99
N TRP A 592 9.72 -9.29 -17.06
CA TRP A 592 9.44 -8.20 -16.13
C TRP A 592 10.49 -8.05 -15.02
N ALA A 593 11.34 -9.05 -14.77
CA ALA A 593 12.38 -8.98 -13.75
C ALA A 593 13.59 -8.16 -14.24
N GLN A 594 14.20 -7.40 -13.34
CA GLN A 594 15.35 -6.56 -13.69
C GLN A 594 16.58 -7.43 -14.03
N ARG A 595 17.20 -7.17 -15.18
CA ARG A 595 18.43 -7.85 -15.62
C ARG A 595 19.65 -6.98 -15.33
N VAL A 596 20.54 -7.47 -14.47
CA VAL A 596 21.81 -6.82 -14.15
C VAL A 596 22.97 -7.68 -14.63
N ASN A 597 23.75 -7.17 -15.58
CA ASN A 597 24.98 -7.80 -16.03
C ASN A 597 26.16 -7.21 -15.25
N LEU A 598 26.91 -8.04 -14.52
CA LEU A 598 28.02 -7.59 -13.67
C LEU A 598 29.20 -8.57 -13.65
N SER A 599 30.31 -8.13 -13.07
CA SER A 599 31.41 -9.02 -12.69
C SER A 599 31.77 -8.81 -11.22
N ALA A 600 31.41 -9.79 -10.40
CA ALA A 600 31.72 -9.78 -8.97
C ALA A 600 33.23 -9.84 -8.68
N LEU A 601 34.06 -10.28 -9.64
CA LEU A 601 35.51 -10.35 -9.46
C LEU A 601 36.18 -8.99 -9.68
N THR A 602 35.68 -8.19 -10.64
CA THR A 602 36.29 -6.91 -11.01
C THR A 602 35.56 -5.71 -10.42
N GLY A 603 34.40 -5.91 -9.79
CA GLY A 603 33.50 -4.82 -9.34
C GLY A 603 32.75 -4.15 -10.49
N TRP A 604 32.86 -4.65 -11.73
CA TRP A 604 32.22 -4.01 -12.87
C TRP A 604 30.68 -4.08 -12.75
N HIS A 605 30.03 -2.92 -12.75
CA HIS A 605 28.58 -2.71 -12.68
C HIS A 605 27.88 -3.21 -11.40
N THR A 606 28.60 -3.33 -10.28
CA THR A 606 27.98 -3.63 -8.97
C THR A 606 27.02 -2.52 -8.53
N ASN A 607 27.36 -1.26 -8.76
CA ASN A 607 26.51 -0.08 -8.47
C ASN A 607 25.13 -0.09 -9.16
N ARG A 608 24.97 -0.78 -10.30
CA ARG A 608 23.66 -0.91 -10.96
C ARG A 608 22.73 -1.87 -10.25
N LEU A 609 23.29 -2.73 -9.38
CA LEU A 609 22.52 -3.70 -8.62
C LEU A 609 21.56 -2.99 -7.66
N THR A 610 22.03 -2.03 -6.87
CA THR A 610 21.23 -1.30 -5.88
C THR A 610 19.99 -0.66 -6.50
N ASN A 611 20.15 0.04 -7.64
CA ASN A 611 19.01 0.61 -8.36
C ASN A 611 17.99 -0.44 -8.78
N ALA A 612 18.45 -1.58 -9.33
CA ALA A 612 17.56 -2.67 -9.70
C ALA A 612 16.85 -3.29 -8.48
N MET A 613 17.54 -3.39 -7.33
CA MET A 613 16.96 -3.86 -6.07
C MET A 613 15.86 -2.92 -5.58
N ASN A 614 16.13 -1.60 -5.57
CA ASN A 614 15.17 -0.58 -5.16
C ASN A 614 13.95 -0.56 -6.09
N THR A 615 14.12 -0.53 -7.41
CA THR A 615 13.01 -0.59 -8.38
C THR A 615 12.14 -1.84 -8.18
N ALA A 616 12.76 -3.00 -7.96
CA ALA A 616 12.04 -4.26 -7.73
C ALA A 616 11.22 -4.23 -6.45
N LEU A 617 11.77 -3.65 -5.38
CA LEU A 617 11.15 -3.56 -4.08
C LEU A 617 10.05 -2.50 -4.02
N GLU A 618 10.24 -1.33 -4.64
CA GLU A 618 9.21 -0.31 -4.80
C GLU A 618 8.02 -0.87 -5.59
N SER A 619 8.29 -1.60 -6.67
CA SER A 619 7.27 -2.30 -7.45
C SER A 619 6.54 -3.36 -6.63
N TRP A 620 7.25 -4.06 -5.75
CA TRP A 620 6.68 -5.06 -4.83
C TRP A 620 5.97 -4.43 -3.63
N ASP A 621 6.15 -3.14 -3.36
CA ASP A 621 5.41 -2.41 -2.33
C ASP A 621 4.21 -1.65 -2.90
N LYS A 622 4.18 -1.48 -4.23
CA LYS A 622 3.25 -0.60 -4.93
C LYS A 622 1.78 -0.99 -4.72
N ARG A 623 1.01 -0.02 -4.21
CA ARG A 623 -0.45 -0.05 -4.07
C ARG A 623 -1.09 0.75 -5.20
N ILE A 624 -2.01 0.14 -5.92
CA ILE A 624 -2.89 0.83 -6.88
C ILE A 624 -4.23 1.12 -6.18
N PRO A 625 -4.66 2.41 -6.17
CA PRO A 625 -5.98 2.85 -5.77
C PRO A 625 -7.10 2.06 -6.48
N THR A 626 -8.14 1.67 -5.75
CA THR A 626 -9.20 0.81 -6.29
C THR A 626 -9.98 1.53 -7.40
N GLY A 627 -10.24 2.82 -7.24
CA GLY A 627 -10.89 3.64 -8.27
C GLY A 627 -10.08 3.68 -9.57
N LYS A 628 -8.77 4.00 -9.47
CA LYS A 628 -7.85 4.03 -10.62
C LYS A 628 -7.75 2.69 -11.34
N LEU A 629 -7.68 1.58 -10.58
CA LEU A 629 -7.65 0.22 -11.14
C LEU A 629 -8.93 -0.08 -11.93
N ASN A 630 -10.11 0.24 -11.39
CA ASN A 630 -11.38 -0.06 -12.05
C ASN A 630 -11.64 0.81 -13.27
N ALA A 631 -11.30 2.11 -13.21
CA ALA A 631 -11.34 3.01 -14.37
C ALA A 631 -10.46 2.47 -15.51
N PHE A 632 -9.24 2.03 -15.18
CA PHE A 632 -8.33 1.41 -16.12
C PHE A 632 -8.89 0.11 -16.71
N LEU A 633 -9.39 -0.80 -15.87
CA LEU A 633 -9.97 -2.07 -16.32
C LEU A 633 -11.19 -1.86 -17.23
N GLY A 634 -12.03 -0.88 -16.92
CA GLY A 634 -13.16 -0.49 -17.77
C GLY A 634 -12.70 -0.04 -19.16
N LYS A 635 -11.66 0.79 -19.23
CA LYS A 635 -11.06 1.26 -20.50
C LYS A 635 -10.51 0.10 -21.34
N ILE A 636 -9.72 -0.80 -20.74
CA ILE A 636 -9.13 -1.92 -21.51
C ILE A 636 -10.19 -2.93 -21.93
N GLN A 637 -11.22 -3.15 -21.13
CA GLN A 637 -12.31 -4.06 -21.46
C GLN A 637 -13.17 -3.51 -22.61
N ALA A 638 -13.40 -2.19 -22.64
CA ALA A 638 -14.08 -1.54 -23.75
C ALA A 638 -13.27 -1.59 -25.05
N ALA A 639 -11.95 -1.35 -24.97
CA ALA A 639 -11.06 -1.38 -26.12
C ALA A 639 -10.87 -2.80 -26.67
N HIS A 640 -10.61 -3.78 -25.80
CA HIS A 640 -10.39 -5.19 -26.15
C HIS A 640 -11.30 -6.09 -25.30
N PRO A 641 -12.55 -6.30 -25.72
CA PRO A 641 -13.50 -7.13 -24.99
C PRO A 641 -13.08 -8.61 -24.94
N HIS A 642 -13.43 -9.31 -23.85
CA HIS A 642 -13.16 -10.75 -23.72
C HIS A 642 -13.82 -11.55 -24.87
N PRO A 643 -13.15 -12.54 -25.47
CA PRO A 643 -13.74 -13.35 -26.56
C PRO A 643 -15.05 -14.03 -26.13
N LEU A 644 -16.00 -14.10 -27.06
CA LEU A 644 -17.31 -14.74 -26.87
C LEU A 644 -17.16 -16.27 -26.96
N ARG A 645 -17.44 -16.99 -25.88
CA ARG A 645 -17.66 -18.46 -25.88
C ARG A 645 -18.86 -18.81 -25.03
N GLY A 646 -19.77 -19.64 -25.55
CA GLY A 646 -20.97 -20.08 -24.81
C GLY A 646 -22.13 -19.07 -24.77
N GLY A 647 -22.16 -18.09 -25.67
CA GLY A 647 -23.32 -17.21 -25.91
C GLY A 647 -23.43 -15.97 -25.00
N LYS A 648 -22.69 -15.88 -23.89
CA LYS A 648 -22.58 -14.65 -23.08
C LYS A 648 -21.12 -14.24 -22.91
N GLN A 649 -20.88 -12.94 -23.08
CA GLN A 649 -19.56 -12.37 -22.87
C GLN A 649 -19.31 -12.17 -21.37
N PRO A 650 -18.23 -12.74 -20.79
CA PRO A 650 -17.82 -12.39 -19.45
C PRO A 650 -17.53 -10.90 -19.36
N ARG A 651 -18.05 -10.24 -18.32
CA ARG A 651 -17.75 -8.85 -18.03
C ARG A 651 -17.00 -8.75 -16.71
N ILE A 652 -15.97 -7.92 -16.68
CA ILE A 652 -15.36 -7.49 -15.42
C ILE A 652 -16.38 -6.59 -14.72
N LEU A 653 -16.68 -6.90 -13.47
CA LEU A 653 -17.57 -6.11 -12.62
C LEU A 653 -16.75 -5.09 -11.85
N PHE A 654 -15.75 -5.58 -11.12
CA PHE A 654 -14.78 -4.76 -10.41
C PHE A 654 -13.50 -5.57 -10.17
N ALA A 655 -12.44 -4.90 -9.78
CA ALA A 655 -11.25 -5.52 -9.23
C ALA A 655 -10.71 -4.72 -8.05
N THR A 656 -9.98 -5.40 -7.18
CA THR A 656 -9.19 -4.78 -6.12
C THR A 656 -7.82 -5.42 -6.09
N GLN A 657 -6.82 -4.69 -5.60
CA GLN A 657 -5.56 -5.32 -5.20
C GLN A 657 -5.66 -5.71 -3.72
N ALA A 658 -5.72 -7.00 -3.45
CA ALA A 658 -5.90 -7.55 -2.10
C ALA A 658 -4.60 -7.57 -1.28
N SER A 659 -3.44 -7.57 -1.94
CA SER A 659 -2.12 -7.51 -1.29
C SER A 659 -1.14 -6.78 -2.18
N THR A 660 -0.13 -6.13 -1.58
CA THR A 660 0.99 -5.53 -2.29
C THR A 660 2.20 -6.45 -2.33
N ARG A 661 2.35 -7.41 -1.42
CA ARG A 661 3.60 -8.13 -1.15
C ARG A 661 3.49 -9.66 -1.31
N PRO A 662 3.40 -10.21 -2.54
CA PRO A 662 3.44 -9.53 -3.84
C PRO A 662 2.09 -8.91 -4.27
N PRO A 663 2.08 -8.08 -5.33
CA PRO A 663 0.87 -7.47 -5.87
C PRO A 663 -0.13 -8.54 -6.31
N ARG A 664 -1.22 -8.68 -5.56
CA ARG A 664 -2.31 -9.63 -5.82
C ARG A 664 -3.57 -8.88 -6.21
N PHE A 665 -3.99 -9.05 -7.45
CA PHE A 665 -5.23 -8.51 -8.01
C PHE A 665 -6.32 -9.57 -7.97
N VAL A 666 -7.48 -9.20 -7.44
CA VAL A 666 -8.70 -10.02 -7.41
C VAL A 666 -9.69 -9.36 -8.35
N ILE A 667 -10.03 -10.03 -9.45
CA ILE A 667 -10.95 -9.56 -10.47
C ILE A 667 -12.28 -10.29 -10.30
N PHE A 668 -13.35 -9.55 -10.08
CA PHE A 668 -14.70 -10.07 -10.03
C PHE A 668 -15.33 -9.95 -11.40
N ALA A 669 -15.84 -11.05 -11.93
CA ALA A 669 -16.39 -11.09 -13.28
C ALA A 669 -17.70 -11.88 -13.34
N THR A 670 -18.54 -11.61 -14.34
CA THR A 670 -19.79 -12.36 -14.56
C THR A 670 -19.57 -13.78 -15.11
N GLY A 671 -18.32 -14.15 -15.38
CA GLY A 671 -17.95 -15.42 -16.00
C GLY A 671 -16.43 -15.60 -15.99
N PHE A 672 -16.00 -16.81 -16.35
CA PHE A 672 -14.59 -17.17 -16.35
C PHE A 672 -13.81 -16.33 -17.39
N LEU A 673 -12.71 -15.72 -16.95
CA LEU A 673 -11.74 -15.08 -17.85
C LEU A 673 -10.68 -16.08 -18.26
N GLU A 674 -10.48 -16.29 -19.56
CA GLU A 674 -9.49 -17.24 -20.08
C GLU A 674 -8.06 -16.81 -19.78
N HIS A 675 -7.15 -17.79 -19.70
CA HIS A 675 -5.74 -17.54 -19.38
C HIS A 675 -5.07 -16.54 -20.35
N GLY A 676 -5.44 -16.57 -21.64
CA GLY A 676 -4.98 -15.59 -22.62
C GLY A 676 -5.41 -14.16 -22.28
N TYR A 677 -6.66 -13.97 -21.85
CA TYR A 677 -7.18 -12.66 -21.46
C TYR A 677 -6.58 -12.19 -20.13
N ARG A 678 -6.33 -13.11 -19.17
CA ARG A 678 -5.61 -12.77 -17.92
C ARG A 678 -4.20 -12.27 -18.19
N ARG A 679 -3.46 -12.91 -19.12
CA ARG A 679 -2.13 -12.44 -19.55
C ARG A 679 -2.20 -11.09 -20.26
N TYR A 680 -3.26 -10.84 -21.03
CA TYR A 680 -3.51 -9.52 -21.61
C TYR A 680 -3.70 -8.45 -20.52
N ILE A 681 -4.54 -8.72 -19.51
CA ILE A 681 -4.75 -7.82 -18.38
C ILE A 681 -3.43 -7.59 -17.63
N GLU A 682 -2.68 -8.64 -17.33
CA GLU A 682 -1.38 -8.53 -16.66
C GLU A 682 -0.42 -7.63 -17.43
N ARG A 683 -0.30 -7.84 -18.76
CA ARG A 683 0.55 -7.01 -19.62
C ARG A 683 0.11 -5.55 -19.58
N CYS A 684 -1.18 -5.28 -19.72
CA CYS A 684 -1.70 -3.92 -19.68
C CYS A 684 -1.48 -3.27 -18.30
N LEU A 685 -1.66 -4.00 -17.21
CA LEU A 685 -1.35 -3.50 -15.86
C LEU A 685 0.13 -3.16 -15.73
N ARG A 686 1.02 -3.96 -16.31
CA ARG A 686 2.46 -3.67 -16.31
C ARG A 686 2.82 -2.45 -17.15
N GLU A 687 2.21 -2.32 -18.33
CA GLU A 687 2.39 -1.17 -19.23
C GLU A 687 1.93 0.16 -18.58
N GLU A 688 0.80 0.15 -17.87
CA GLU A 688 0.23 1.36 -17.24
C GLU A 688 0.87 1.70 -15.88
N PHE A 689 1.10 0.69 -15.03
CA PHE A 689 1.46 0.91 -13.62
C PHE A 689 2.88 0.44 -13.26
N GLY A 690 3.60 -0.22 -14.16
CA GLY A 690 4.96 -0.73 -13.95
C GLY A 690 4.99 -2.15 -13.38
N PHE A 691 5.54 -2.34 -12.19
CA PHE A 691 5.84 -3.66 -11.58
C PHE A 691 7.11 -4.35 -12.08
N GLU A 692 8.08 -3.56 -12.53
CA GLU A 692 9.42 -4.05 -12.84
C GLU A 692 10.05 -4.71 -11.61
N GLY A 693 10.57 -5.93 -11.76
CA GLY A 693 11.16 -6.69 -10.66
C GLY A 693 10.16 -7.30 -9.68
N SER A 694 8.84 -7.12 -9.84
CA SER A 694 7.83 -7.75 -8.98
C SER A 694 6.96 -8.76 -9.74
N PRO A 695 6.77 -9.99 -9.20
CA PRO A 695 5.76 -10.90 -9.69
C PRO A 695 4.37 -10.31 -9.42
N MET A 696 3.41 -10.60 -10.29
CA MET A 696 2.01 -10.20 -10.11
C MET A 696 1.13 -11.45 -10.05
N GLN A 697 0.12 -11.43 -9.19
CA GLN A 697 -0.85 -12.51 -9.07
C GLN A 697 -2.23 -11.99 -9.46
N ILE A 698 -2.88 -12.64 -10.42
CA ILE A 698 -4.26 -12.30 -10.83
C ILE A 698 -5.17 -13.49 -10.54
N SER A 699 -6.13 -13.28 -9.66
CA SER A 699 -7.21 -14.20 -9.34
C SER A 699 -8.53 -13.69 -9.92
N VAL A 700 -9.45 -14.61 -10.26
CA VAL A 700 -10.73 -14.26 -10.87
C VAL A 700 -11.84 -14.94 -10.10
N ASN A 701 -12.72 -14.14 -9.51
CA ASN A 701 -13.91 -14.59 -8.79
C ASN A 701 -15.14 -14.41 -9.68
N ILE A 702 -15.91 -15.47 -9.89
CA ILE A 702 -17.09 -15.45 -10.76
C ILE A 702 -18.32 -15.12 -9.92
N ARG A 703 -19.12 -14.14 -10.35
CA ARG A 703 -20.35 -13.71 -9.67
C ARG A 703 -21.56 -13.89 -10.57
N GLU A 704 -22.62 -14.47 -10.00
CA GLU A 704 -23.92 -14.59 -10.65
C GLU A 704 -24.78 -13.36 -10.35
N LYS A 705 -25.61 -12.97 -11.32
CA LYS A 705 -26.60 -11.91 -11.13
C LYS A 705 -27.82 -12.48 -10.41
N HIS A 706 -28.37 -11.77 -9.42
CA HIS A 706 -29.61 -12.20 -8.77
C HIS A 706 -30.69 -12.51 -9.82
N ARG A 707 -31.26 -13.72 -9.75
CA ARG A 707 -32.48 -14.04 -10.49
C ARG A 707 -33.61 -13.23 -9.87
N LYS A 708 -34.16 -12.29 -10.64
CA LYS A 708 -35.41 -11.59 -10.29
C LYS A 708 -36.55 -12.58 -10.12
#